data_AF-A0A6G0SAQ2-F1
#
_entry.id   AF-A0A6G0SAQ2-F1
#
_cell.length_a   1.000
_cell.length_b   1.000
_cell.length_c   1.000
_cell.angle_alpha   90.00
_cell.angle_beta   90.00
_cell.angle_gamma   90.00
#
_symmetry.space_group_name_H-M   'P 1'
#
loop_
_entity.id
_entity.type
_entity.pdbx_description
1 polymer ?
#
loop_
_entity_poly.entity_id
_entity_poly.type
_entity_poly.pdbx_seq_one_letter_code
_entity_poly.pdbx_strand_id
1 'polypeptide(L)'
;MYYGPSRKRSFDDGDREGGYKRSRVDDRNGGPRRFDRDRRGGGDRDRERFSESDRARAWRLAKKAVIELGDGVEREQLARTSDLLLRELEPDAQDVKLGHLATLVLRGASRLAHKTALYATLVGLVNARKPAFGREVVAGAARSLQRDVDFFSLERLDDGDTPDTDVFRRDANVEAVATRVRLTVRLLAELCAARVCKAEDVLATLDALQGLCTPDDWDADDETHASLRAREDAAAWKDFFASVVLDALLHSGKELARASENLFDSLLSRCREYVSHREEESNPRGAEAGASSWRTRRLQLDLLWGPENEDELPTLCASSDALSLVWEALNAIRSAEGEDRAAAWKLPGINHPQELFAPDFEKSETHTLAVSLSIDLAKLDGNKIPAYTTWFRILSDESGAAGAAIATLPPASYLITRSHFVDVLETSHPMPAIAAKLLLNLCRAYNARFASSQAEGATPVKTEYLLVETLLVAALTEEANAKLAYYCSVLYHMVKTDARVISPALAVVVELLFREVPTMRTAAVGSFVQLLSHFLSNFEFKWRWAAWSYVLEASEDDPQRLFVSAVIERCVRLSYHQHMQSVLPAEFHVLLPPAPKPRIRFQVVKEEDAASATVEEPSPASEFYQSVTTKLKGHPPASALRPWLNEELPRLDISRAEAIEVVWTCILEAGAATFTHMRLLLEKYGKRNELFGGEDQPAEEADADELVLVKTVANVWLKSPQHIGLILNAMLRQGLFRPATIITWVFTPDAVQQYSWPYVWEILNDTLKFVQDAIRTKTRQLEQAAAPRSSDDRDNEDMPDVAALEDGRKRLQDELRQLLVLLFRGFNRVVAEHKAECDSEGSDPRDNWFRSALAQMQAVGHRFRVPLEDALDELQLEVFSASASADEDATKVFQLVRDSYRSA
;
A
#
# COMPACT_ATOMS: atom_id res chain seq x y z
N MET A 1 -32.53 45.57 2.97
CA MET A 1 -33.36 45.98 4.13
C MET A 1 -33.69 44.71 4.90
N TYR A 2 -33.36 44.46 6.17
CA TYR A 2 -32.82 45.23 7.30
C TYR A 2 -31.82 44.34 8.09
N TYR A 3 -30.95 44.99 8.87
CA TYR A 3 -29.77 44.50 9.60
C TYR A 3 -30.01 43.50 10.77
N GLY A 4 -28.94 42.78 11.16
CA GLY A 4 -28.83 41.82 12.30
C GLY A 4 -28.92 42.45 13.73
N PRO A 5 -28.38 41.85 14.83
CA PRO A 5 -27.01 41.31 14.90
C PRO A 5 -26.72 40.10 15.85
N SER A 6 -25.51 39.57 15.63
CA SER A 6 -24.60 38.79 16.50
C SER A 6 -24.72 38.96 18.02
N ARG A 7 -24.66 37.83 18.76
CA ARG A 7 -24.10 37.76 20.13
C ARG A 7 -23.37 36.43 20.39
N LYS A 8 -22.04 36.51 20.45
CA LYS A 8 -21.15 35.62 21.21
C LYS A 8 -20.99 36.17 22.63
N ARG A 9 -21.01 35.28 23.64
CA ARG A 9 -20.47 35.35 25.02
C ARG A 9 -21.19 34.26 25.81
N SER A 10 -20.66 33.54 26.77
CA SER A 10 -19.36 33.41 27.44
C SER A 10 -19.59 32.29 28.47
N PHE A 11 -18.63 31.46 28.82
CA PHE A 11 -18.61 30.87 30.17
C PHE A 11 -17.18 30.66 30.62
N ASP A 12 -16.83 31.41 31.66
CA ASP A 12 -15.67 31.24 32.54
C ASP A 12 -15.98 30.17 33.60
N ASP A 13 -14.93 29.43 33.90
CA ASP A 13 -14.47 28.70 35.09
C ASP A 13 -15.34 28.51 36.35
N GLY A 14 -15.13 27.33 36.96
CA GLY A 14 -15.49 26.99 38.34
C GLY A 14 -15.20 25.54 38.76
N ASP A 15 -13.91 25.20 38.93
CA ASP A 15 -13.28 24.27 39.89
C ASP A 15 -13.83 22.84 40.16
N ARG A 16 -13.00 21.79 39.92
CA ARG A 16 -12.24 21.01 40.95
C ARG A 16 -11.63 19.69 40.43
N GLU A 17 -10.29 19.62 40.56
CA GLU A 17 -9.42 18.53 41.05
C GLU A 17 -9.49 17.10 40.46
N GLY A 18 -8.33 16.61 39.98
CA GLY A 18 -8.02 15.17 39.83
C GLY A 18 -7.12 14.85 38.64
N GLY A 19 -5.80 14.99 38.80
CA GLY A 19 -4.83 14.92 37.70
C GLY A 19 -4.37 13.52 37.29
N TYR A 20 -4.15 13.33 35.99
CA TYR A 20 -3.11 12.46 35.42
C TYR A 20 -2.55 13.11 34.15
N LYS A 21 -1.27 13.50 34.20
CA LYS A 21 -0.53 14.18 33.13
C LYS A 21 -0.19 13.18 32.01
N ARG A 22 -0.69 13.40 30.79
CA ARG A 22 -0.05 12.92 29.55
C ARG A 22 0.86 14.02 29.02
N SER A 23 2.16 13.77 29.04
CA SER A 23 3.20 14.65 28.50
C SER A 23 3.11 14.70 26.97
N ARG A 24 2.72 15.84 26.42
CA ARG A 24 3.03 16.26 25.04
C ARG A 24 4.15 17.29 25.15
N VAL A 25 5.34 16.92 24.71
CA VAL A 25 6.45 17.85 24.52
C VAL A 25 6.26 18.51 23.16
N ASP A 26 5.65 19.68 23.18
CA ASP A 26 5.72 20.65 22.08
C ASP A 26 6.29 21.95 22.65
N ASP A 27 7.52 22.25 22.25
CA ASP A 27 8.24 23.47 22.59
C ASP A 27 7.60 24.69 21.94
N ARG A 28 6.82 25.45 22.70
CA ARG A 28 6.55 26.87 22.44
C ARG A 28 6.50 27.66 23.74
N ASN A 29 7.68 28.05 24.23
CA ASN A 29 7.79 28.97 25.36
C ASN A 29 7.67 30.42 24.86
N GLY A 30 6.48 31.00 25.00
CA GLY A 30 6.21 32.43 24.84
C GLY A 30 5.58 32.99 26.10
N GLY A 31 6.38 33.66 26.94
CA GLY A 31 5.95 34.33 28.17
C GLY A 31 6.62 35.70 28.35
N PRO A 32 6.09 36.59 29.22
CA PRO A 32 5.55 37.88 28.78
C PRO A 32 6.38 39.11 29.15
N ARG A 33 6.24 40.17 28.35
CA ARG A 33 6.80 41.52 28.60
C ARG A 33 5.99 42.25 29.67
N ARG A 34 6.63 42.61 30.79
CA ARG A 34 6.22 43.74 31.64
C ARG A 34 7.06 44.97 31.30
N PHE A 35 6.36 46.09 31.16
CA PHE A 35 6.93 47.44 31.07
C PHE A 35 7.48 47.87 32.43
N ASP A 36 8.64 48.55 32.45
CA ASP A 36 8.77 49.75 33.26
C ASP A 36 9.85 50.72 32.73
N ARG A 37 9.54 52.01 32.88
CA ARG A 37 10.34 53.19 32.52
C ARG A 37 11.25 53.57 33.69
N ASP A 38 12.52 53.93 33.44
CA ASP A 38 13.02 55.31 33.59
C ASP A 38 14.56 55.44 33.66
N ARG A 39 15.06 56.37 32.83
CA ARG A 39 16.13 57.37 33.02
C ARG A 39 17.57 57.00 33.44
N ARG A 40 18.46 57.34 32.49
CA ARG A 40 19.76 58.06 32.62
C ARG A 40 20.88 57.41 33.46
N GLY A 41 21.87 56.90 32.74
CA GLY A 41 23.23 56.71 33.24
C GLY A 41 24.05 55.96 32.19
N GLY A 42 25.19 56.52 31.78
CA GLY A 42 26.02 55.99 30.70
C GLY A 42 26.55 54.58 30.97
N GLY A 43 26.83 53.86 29.88
CA GLY A 43 27.36 52.50 29.93
C GLY A 43 27.16 51.84 28.58
N ASP A 44 28.08 52.14 27.68
CA ASP A 44 28.31 51.41 26.44
C ASP A 44 28.52 49.91 26.76
N ARG A 45 27.51 49.07 26.48
CA ARG A 45 27.61 47.60 26.30
C ARG A 45 26.26 46.94 25.99
N ASP A 46 26.29 46.13 24.93
CA ASP A 46 25.49 44.93 24.68
C ASP A 46 24.05 45.08 24.17
N ARG A 47 23.96 45.43 22.88
CA ARG A 47 22.91 44.91 21.95
C ARG A 47 23.56 44.03 20.89
N GLU A 48 24.03 42.85 21.27
CA GLU A 48 24.35 41.79 20.32
C GLU A 48 23.05 41.17 19.80
N ARG A 49 22.56 41.67 18.65
CA ARG A 49 21.87 40.79 17.70
C ARG A 49 22.93 39.77 17.26
N PHE A 50 22.71 38.48 17.47
CA PHE A 50 23.52 37.43 16.84
C PHE A 50 23.46 37.61 15.31
N SER A 51 24.40 38.39 14.78
CA SER A 51 24.71 38.43 13.35
C SER A 51 25.35 37.09 13.03
N GLU A 52 24.68 36.29 12.22
CA GLU A 52 25.30 35.09 11.69
C GLU A 52 26.65 35.47 11.03
N SER A 53 27.72 34.74 11.37
CA SER A 53 29.02 34.95 10.75
C SER A 53 28.98 34.66 9.25
N ASP A 54 29.76 35.39 8.46
CA ASP A 54 29.84 35.18 7.02
C ASP A 54 30.23 33.74 6.67
N ARG A 55 31.04 33.09 7.52
CA ARG A 55 31.41 31.67 7.40
C ARG A 55 30.23 30.72 7.59
N ALA A 56 29.37 30.96 8.59
CA ALA A 56 28.16 30.16 8.80
C ALA A 56 27.16 30.36 7.65
N ARG A 57 27.06 31.60 7.14
CA ARG A 57 26.22 31.92 5.99
C ARG A 57 26.70 31.19 4.73
N ALA A 58 28.01 31.25 4.41
CA ALA A 58 28.59 30.59 3.26
C ALA A 58 28.39 29.07 3.29
N TRP A 59 28.62 28.44 4.44
CA TRP A 59 28.36 27.02 4.66
C TRP A 59 26.88 26.66 4.45
N ARG A 60 25.94 27.48 4.95
CA ARG A 60 24.51 27.24 4.70
C ARG A 60 24.15 27.39 3.22
N LEU A 61 24.70 28.39 2.53
CA LEU A 61 24.45 28.61 1.11
C LEU A 61 24.97 27.45 0.26
N ALA A 62 26.16 26.91 0.57
CA ALA A 62 26.68 25.72 -0.11
C ALA A 62 25.75 24.51 0.06
N LYS A 63 25.33 24.20 1.30
CA LYS A 63 24.39 23.10 1.56
C LYS A 63 23.03 23.30 0.88
N LYS A 64 22.51 24.52 0.92
CA LYS A 64 21.25 24.89 0.28
C LYS A 64 21.34 24.72 -1.24
N ALA A 65 22.44 25.14 -1.85
CA ALA A 65 22.66 25.01 -3.29
C ALA A 65 22.69 23.54 -3.76
N VAL A 66 23.21 22.61 -2.95
CA VAL A 66 23.17 21.16 -3.25
C VAL A 66 21.73 20.63 -3.26
N ILE A 67 20.89 21.07 -2.33
CA ILE A 67 19.50 20.60 -2.21
C ILE A 67 18.63 21.17 -3.34
N GLU A 68 18.84 22.44 -3.71
CA GLU A 68 18.06 23.14 -4.74
C GLU A 68 18.44 22.76 -6.18
N LEU A 69 19.46 21.93 -6.40
CA LEU A 69 19.87 21.48 -7.74
C LEU A 69 18.69 20.95 -8.56
N GLY A 70 18.53 21.43 -9.80
CA GLY A 70 17.43 21.05 -10.70
C GLY A 70 16.23 22.01 -10.70
N ASP A 71 16.20 23.01 -9.83
CA ASP A 71 15.11 24.01 -9.76
C ASP A 71 15.34 25.23 -10.69
N GLY A 72 16.46 25.28 -11.42
CA GLY A 72 16.84 26.40 -12.30
C GLY A 72 17.53 25.95 -13.59
N VAL A 73 18.20 26.88 -14.28
CA VAL A 73 18.97 26.56 -15.50
C VAL A 73 20.15 25.65 -15.14
N GLU A 74 20.09 24.40 -15.60
CA GLU A 74 20.96 23.29 -15.15
C GLU A 74 22.45 23.66 -15.20
N ARG A 75 22.95 24.17 -16.34
CA ARG A 75 24.36 24.53 -16.52
C ARG A 75 24.84 25.60 -15.54
N GLU A 76 24.11 26.69 -15.41
CA GLU A 76 24.50 27.78 -14.51
C GLU A 76 24.42 27.36 -13.05
N GLN A 77 23.40 26.57 -12.69
CA GLN A 77 23.21 26.11 -11.33
C GLN A 77 24.31 25.15 -10.90
N LEU A 78 24.66 24.18 -11.76
CA LEU A 78 25.76 23.24 -11.50
C LEU A 78 27.09 23.97 -11.30
N ALA A 79 27.44 24.91 -12.19
CA ALA A 79 28.66 25.70 -12.08
C ALA A 79 28.71 26.54 -10.79
N ARG A 80 27.60 27.22 -10.45
CA ARG A 80 27.48 28.01 -9.21
C ARG A 80 27.62 27.11 -7.98
N THR A 81 26.94 25.97 -7.94
CA THR A 81 26.98 25.04 -6.81
C THR A 81 28.38 24.43 -6.66
N SER A 82 29.05 24.04 -7.75
CA SER A 82 30.42 23.53 -7.69
C SER A 82 31.40 24.55 -7.12
N ASP A 83 31.30 25.82 -7.53
CA ASP A 83 32.16 26.88 -7.01
C ASP A 83 31.93 27.16 -5.52
N LEU A 84 30.68 27.11 -5.05
CA LEU A 84 30.36 27.25 -3.63
C LEU A 84 30.96 26.10 -2.81
N LEU A 85 30.86 24.87 -3.31
CA LEU A 85 31.46 23.70 -2.64
C LEU A 85 32.98 23.82 -2.57
N LEU A 86 33.63 24.21 -3.68
CA LEU A 86 35.08 24.34 -3.74
C LEU A 86 35.63 25.39 -2.77
N ARG A 87 34.93 26.53 -2.59
CA ARG A 87 35.28 27.54 -1.58
C ARG A 87 35.22 27.00 -0.15
N GLU A 88 34.26 26.13 0.14
CA GLU A 88 34.14 25.52 1.47
C GLU A 88 35.18 24.42 1.74
N LEU A 89 35.81 23.88 0.67
CA LEU A 89 36.82 22.82 0.70
C LEU A 89 38.28 23.34 0.67
N GLU A 90 38.48 24.65 0.89
CA GLU A 90 39.80 25.29 1.02
C GLU A 90 40.61 24.80 2.26
N PRO A 91 41.94 25.01 2.33
CA PRO A 91 42.89 24.19 3.11
C PRO A 91 42.65 24.02 4.62
N ASP A 92 42.10 25.02 5.30
CA ASP A 92 42.22 25.12 6.76
C ASP A 92 41.15 24.32 7.56
N ALA A 93 40.24 23.58 6.90
CA ALA A 93 39.20 22.78 7.56
C ALA A 93 38.66 21.60 6.71
N GLN A 94 39.54 20.94 5.94
CA GLN A 94 39.17 20.07 4.82
C GLN A 94 38.33 18.83 5.19
N ASP A 95 38.75 18.01 6.16
CA ASP A 95 38.21 16.64 6.25
C ASP A 95 36.75 16.58 6.75
N VAL A 96 36.42 17.36 7.79
CA VAL A 96 35.06 17.34 8.36
C VAL A 96 34.03 17.94 7.40
N LYS A 97 34.37 19.04 6.71
CA LYS A 97 33.46 19.67 5.74
C LYS A 97 33.30 18.80 4.50
N LEU A 98 34.39 18.18 4.04
CA LEU A 98 34.40 17.27 2.90
C LEU A 98 33.48 16.07 3.16
N GLY A 99 33.64 15.39 4.31
CA GLY A 99 32.78 14.27 4.69
C GLY A 99 31.30 14.66 4.80
N HIS A 100 30.99 15.83 5.35
CA HIS A 100 29.61 16.32 5.44
C HIS A 100 28.99 16.62 4.06
N LEU A 101 29.73 17.26 3.15
CA LEU A 101 29.24 17.55 1.80
C LEU A 101 29.09 16.27 0.97
N ALA A 102 30.03 15.34 1.08
CA ALA A 102 29.94 14.03 0.43
C ALA A 102 28.69 13.27 0.91
N THR A 103 28.49 13.20 2.23
CA THR A 103 27.28 12.61 2.84
C THR A 103 26.00 13.30 2.37
N LEU A 104 26.00 14.64 2.24
CA LEU A 104 24.83 15.38 1.76
C LEU A 104 24.48 15.01 0.31
N VAL A 105 25.48 14.89 -0.56
CA VAL A 105 25.27 14.48 -1.96
C VAL A 105 24.78 13.04 -2.04
N LEU A 106 25.40 12.11 -1.29
CA LEU A 106 24.96 10.71 -1.24
C LEU A 106 23.53 10.57 -0.72
N ARG A 107 23.16 11.33 0.30
CA ARG A 107 21.79 11.36 0.83
C ARG A 107 20.80 11.95 -0.19
N GLY A 108 21.23 12.92 -0.99
CA GLY A 108 20.43 13.45 -2.09
C GLY A 108 20.20 12.41 -3.19
N ALA A 109 21.27 11.79 -3.68
CA ALA A 109 21.23 10.81 -4.75
C ALA A 109 20.46 9.53 -4.39
N SER A 110 20.50 9.11 -3.11
CA SER A 110 19.74 7.95 -2.61
C SER A 110 18.26 8.23 -2.34
N ARG A 111 17.79 9.48 -2.47
CA ARG A 111 16.40 9.87 -2.16
C ARG A 111 15.70 10.62 -3.30
N LEU A 112 16.45 11.23 -4.20
CA LEU A 112 15.93 12.05 -5.28
C LEU A 112 16.39 11.48 -6.61
N ALA A 113 15.78 10.36 -7.01
CA ALA A 113 16.15 9.60 -8.21
C ALA A 113 16.27 10.46 -9.48
N HIS A 114 15.34 11.39 -9.67
CA HIS A 114 15.33 12.33 -10.80
C HIS A 114 16.49 13.33 -10.81
N LYS A 115 17.28 13.41 -9.73
CA LYS A 115 18.46 14.27 -9.58
C LYS A 115 19.77 13.49 -9.57
N THR A 116 19.76 12.16 -9.69
CA THR A 116 20.98 11.33 -9.60
C THR A 116 22.06 11.78 -10.59
N ALA A 117 21.70 12.01 -11.86
CA ALA A 117 22.63 12.51 -12.87
C ALA A 117 23.16 13.94 -12.56
N LEU A 118 22.33 14.81 -11.97
CA LEU A 118 22.76 16.14 -11.52
C LEU A 118 23.77 16.05 -10.38
N TYR A 119 23.54 15.15 -9.42
CA TYR A 119 24.49 14.91 -8.33
C TYR A 119 25.80 14.33 -8.84
N ALA A 120 25.77 13.36 -9.75
CA ALA A 120 26.97 12.81 -10.37
C ALA A 120 27.78 13.90 -11.11
N THR A 121 27.09 14.76 -11.88
CA THR A 121 27.71 15.88 -12.59
C THR A 121 28.36 16.88 -11.63
N LEU A 122 27.68 17.23 -10.53
CA LEU A 122 28.25 18.08 -9.48
C LEU A 122 29.52 17.46 -8.90
N VAL A 123 29.49 16.17 -8.58
CA VAL A 123 30.66 15.46 -8.05
C VAL A 123 31.80 15.49 -9.06
N GLY A 124 31.54 15.27 -10.34
CA GLY A 124 32.53 15.40 -11.42
C GLY A 124 33.21 16.77 -11.45
N LEU A 125 32.42 17.84 -11.40
CA LEU A 125 32.93 19.22 -11.44
C LEU A 125 33.82 19.54 -10.23
N VAL A 126 33.43 19.08 -9.05
CA VAL A 126 34.24 19.26 -7.83
C VAL A 126 35.46 18.35 -7.86
N ASN A 127 35.34 17.11 -8.33
CA ASN A 127 36.42 16.12 -8.45
C ASN A 127 37.55 16.61 -9.37
N ALA A 128 37.20 17.22 -10.50
CA ALA A 128 38.15 17.79 -11.46
C ALA A 128 39.13 18.80 -10.82
N ARG A 129 38.71 19.48 -9.76
CA ARG A 129 39.51 20.49 -9.04
C ARG A 129 39.97 20.01 -7.65
N LYS A 130 39.26 19.07 -7.04
CA LYS A 130 39.51 18.53 -5.69
C LYS A 130 39.26 17.01 -5.66
N PRO A 131 40.23 16.19 -6.10
CA PRO A 131 40.05 14.73 -6.22
C PRO A 131 39.70 14.01 -4.91
N ALA A 132 40.14 14.54 -3.76
CA ALA A 132 39.79 14.00 -2.45
C ALA A 132 38.27 13.94 -2.20
N PHE A 133 37.50 14.87 -2.77
CA PHE A 133 36.05 14.87 -2.66
C PHE A 133 35.43 13.71 -3.46
N GLY A 134 35.88 13.50 -4.70
CA GLY A 134 35.42 12.36 -5.52
C GLY A 134 35.74 11.03 -4.84
N ARG A 135 36.95 10.89 -4.29
CA ARG A 135 37.36 9.69 -3.53
C ARG A 135 36.45 9.41 -2.34
N GLU A 136 36.12 10.42 -1.53
CA GLU A 136 35.23 10.25 -0.37
C GLU A 136 33.80 9.90 -0.80
N VAL A 137 33.29 10.49 -1.89
CA VAL A 137 31.95 10.15 -2.43
C VAL A 137 31.91 8.69 -2.90
N VAL A 138 32.92 8.24 -3.65
CA VAL A 138 33.01 6.84 -4.12
C VAL A 138 33.13 5.87 -2.93
N ALA A 139 34.02 6.16 -1.97
CA ALA A 139 34.17 5.35 -0.76
C ALA A 139 32.93 5.37 0.14
N GLY A 140 32.22 6.49 0.21
CA GLY A 140 30.96 6.63 0.93
C GLY A 140 29.83 5.83 0.29
N ALA A 141 29.69 5.89 -1.05
CA ALA A 141 28.73 5.10 -1.81
C ALA A 141 29.00 3.60 -1.65
N ALA A 142 30.25 3.17 -1.78
CA ALA A 142 30.71 1.81 -1.55
C ALA A 142 30.31 1.28 -0.15
N ARG A 143 30.63 2.05 0.90
CA ARG A 143 30.27 1.70 2.29
C ARG A 143 28.76 1.66 2.51
N SER A 144 28.01 2.58 1.91
CA SER A 144 26.54 2.58 2.02
C SER A 144 25.94 1.36 1.35
N LEU A 145 26.38 1.04 0.13
CA LEU A 145 25.91 -0.10 -0.64
C LEU A 145 26.15 -1.42 0.12
N GLN A 146 27.36 -1.61 0.67
CA GLN A 146 27.67 -2.80 1.46
C GLN A 146 26.73 -2.94 2.66
N ARG A 147 26.56 -1.89 3.48
CA ARG A 147 25.66 -1.94 4.65
C ARG A 147 24.19 -2.18 4.29
N ASP A 148 23.75 -1.65 3.14
CA ASP A 148 22.38 -1.84 2.68
C ASP A 148 22.14 -3.25 2.15
N VAL A 149 23.14 -3.87 1.52
CA VAL A 149 23.09 -5.28 1.14
C VAL A 149 23.15 -6.17 2.38
N ASP A 150 24.03 -5.85 3.33
CA ASP A 150 24.19 -6.55 4.61
C ASP A 150 22.89 -6.53 5.44
N PHE A 151 22.11 -5.46 5.36
CA PHE A 151 20.79 -5.37 6.00
C PHE A 151 19.84 -6.49 5.57
N PHE A 152 19.97 -7.01 4.34
CA PHE A 152 19.13 -8.10 3.84
C PHE A 152 19.56 -9.49 4.32
N SER A 153 20.74 -9.62 4.92
CA SER A 153 21.25 -10.89 5.44
C SER A 153 20.50 -11.35 6.71
N LEU A 154 20.48 -12.67 6.91
CA LEU A 154 20.03 -13.34 8.14
C LEU A 154 21.04 -13.14 9.29
N GLU A 155 22.33 -13.13 8.96
CA GLU A 155 23.40 -12.89 9.93
C GLU A 155 23.44 -11.41 10.29
N ARG A 156 23.26 -11.08 11.58
CA ARG A 156 23.64 -9.76 12.09
C ARG A 156 25.15 -9.69 12.06
N LEU A 157 25.70 -9.03 11.04
CA LEU A 157 27.11 -8.68 11.04
C LEU A 157 27.36 -7.80 12.27
N ASP A 158 28.34 -8.20 13.10
CA ASP A 158 28.81 -7.40 14.23
C ASP A 158 29.42 -6.11 13.64
N ASP A 159 28.59 -5.09 13.46
CA ASP A 159 29.03 -3.73 13.16
C ASP A 159 29.80 -3.24 14.39
N GLY A 160 31.10 -3.51 14.45
CA GLY A 160 31.93 -3.22 15.61
C GLY A 160 31.72 -1.80 16.14
N ASP A 161 31.50 -1.65 17.45
CA ASP A 161 31.37 -0.46 18.33
C ASP A 161 30.64 0.82 17.82
N THR A 162 30.28 0.95 16.55
CA THR A 162 29.59 2.13 15.99
C THR A 162 28.13 1.82 15.74
N PRO A 163 27.19 2.43 16.48
CA PRO A 163 25.77 2.18 16.31
C PRO A 163 25.30 2.62 14.91
N ASP A 164 24.49 1.79 14.25
CA ASP A 164 23.84 2.17 12.99
C ASP A 164 22.92 3.37 13.24
N THR A 165 23.27 4.52 12.65
CA THR A 165 22.52 5.77 12.81
C THR A 165 21.46 5.96 11.71
N ASP A 166 21.38 5.03 10.75
CA ASP A 166 20.45 5.15 9.64
C ASP A 166 19.02 4.79 10.06
N VAL A 167 18.11 5.71 9.79
CA VAL A 167 16.70 5.58 10.19
C VAL A 167 16.01 4.42 9.46
N PHE A 168 16.30 4.20 8.17
CA PHE A 168 15.60 3.18 7.39
C PHE A 168 15.95 1.77 7.86
N ARG A 169 17.23 1.49 8.11
CA ARG A 169 17.65 0.18 8.65
C ARG A 169 17.15 -0.04 10.09
N ARG A 170 17.19 1.00 10.94
CA ARG A 170 16.65 0.94 12.31
C ARG A 170 15.15 0.70 12.36
N ASP A 171 14.40 1.28 11.43
CA ASP A 171 12.95 1.10 11.32
C ASP A 171 12.58 -0.18 10.54
N ALA A 172 13.57 -0.98 10.13
CA ALA A 172 13.41 -2.19 9.29
C ALA A 172 12.61 -1.92 7.99
N ASN A 173 12.80 -0.74 7.39
CA ASN A 173 12.09 -0.34 6.18
C ASN A 173 12.76 -0.92 4.93
N VAL A 174 12.34 -2.13 4.56
CA VAL A 174 12.84 -2.91 3.41
C VAL A 174 12.79 -2.11 2.12
N GLU A 175 11.64 -1.53 1.78
CA GLU A 175 11.43 -0.77 0.53
C GLU A 175 12.35 0.44 0.39
N ALA A 176 12.55 1.18 1.49
CA ALA A 176 13.44 2.34 1.48
C ALA A 176 14.92 1.94 1.31
N VAL A 177 15.34 0.82 1.93
CA VAL A 177 16.71 0.29 1.77
C VAL A 177 16.90 -0.26 0.35
N ALA A 178 15.94 -1.00 -0.19
CA ALA A 178 15.96 -1.51 -1.57
C ALA A 178 16.07 -0.38 -2.60
N THR A 179 15.26 0.68 -2.43
CA THR A 179 15.35 1.90 -3.24
C THR A 179 16.73 2.54 -3.14
N ARG A 180 17.32 2.60 -1.93
CA ARG A 180 18.67 3.16 -1.73
C ARG A 180 19.75 2.32 -2.41
N VAL A 181 19.67 0.99 -2.39
CA VAL A 181 20.58 0.11 -3.14
C VAL A 181 20.52 0.44 -4.63
N ARG A 182 19.33 0.41 -5.23
CA ARG A 182 19.12 0.72 -6.65
C ARG A 182 19.69 2.09 -7.03
N LEU A 183 19.34 3.14 -6.28
CA LEU A 183 19.79 4.50 -6.59
C LEU A 183 21.29 4.71 -6.33
N THR A 184 21.90 3.99 -5.40
CA THR A 184 23.35 4.04 -5.15
C THR A 184 24.11 3.38 -6.30
N VAL A 185 23.65 2.23 -6.79
CA VAL A 185 24.24 1.58 -7.98
C VAL A 185 24.07 2.45 -9.21
N ARG A 186 22.88 3.04 -9.42
CA ARG A 186 22.63 4.03 -10.47
C ARG A 186 23.60 5.22 -10.38
N LEU A 187 23.81 5.77 -9.18
CA LEU A 187 24.76 6.87 -8.96
C LEU A 187 26.19 6.46 -9.34
N LEU A 188 26.64 5.26 -8.94
CA LEU A 188 27.97 4.77 -9.30
C LEU A 188 28.16 4.69 -10.83
N ALA A 189 27.13 4.26 -11.55
CA ALA A 189 27.13 4.27 -13.01
C ALA A 189 27.16 5.69 -13.61
N GLU A 190 26.38 6.62 -13.06
CA GLU A 190 26.38 8.03 -13.50
C GLU A 190 27.71 8.75 -13.19
N LEU A 191 28.43 8.33 -12.13
CA LEU A 191 29.75 8.84 -11.79
C LEU A 191 30.83 8.42 -12.80
N CYS A 192 30.62 7.34 -13.57
CA CYS A 192 31.48 7.01 -14.72
C CYS A 192 31.35 8.06 -15.82
N ALA A 193 30.12 8.49 -16.14
CA ALA A 193 29.87 9.53 -17.14
C ALA A 193 30.53 10.88 -16.76
N ALA A 194 30.66 11.16 -15.47
CA ALA A 194 31.34 12.33 -14.93
C ALA A 194 32.87 12.15 -14.71
N ARG A 195 33.46 11.03 -15.17
CA ARG A 195 34.87 10.63 -14.96
C ARG A 195 35.34 10.66 -13.51
N VAL A 196 34.48 10.23 -12.59
CA VAL A 196 34.81 10.08 -11.15
C VAL A 196 35.15 8.62 -10.83
N CYS A 197 34.39 7.67 -11.38
CA CYS A 197 34.63 6.24 -11.26
C CYS A 197 35.29 5.68 -12.53
N LYS A 198 36.05 4.59 -12.39
CA LYS A 198 36.47 3.78 -13.54
C LYS A 198 35.30 2.92 -14.02
N ALA A 199 35.05 2.93 -15.33
CA ALA A 199 33.98 2.15 -15.93
C ALA A 199 34.17 0.64 -15.73
N GLU A 200 35.41 0.14 -15.76
CA GLU A 200 35.74 -1.26 -15.52
C GLU A 200 35.32 -1.72 -14.12
N ASP A 201 35.58 -0.92 -13.08
CA ASP A 201 35.21 -1.27 -11.70
C ASP A 201 33.68 -1.28 -11.51
N VAL A 202 32.97 -0.34 -12.15
CA VAL A 202 31.51 -0.29 -12.09
C VAL A 202 30.89 -1.44 -12.88
N LEU A 203 31.41 -1.75 -14.07
CA LEU A 203 30.98 -2.92 -14.85
C LEU A 203 31.22 -4.20 -14.06
N ALA A 204 32.36 -4.35 -13.39
CA ALA A 204 32.63 -5.50 -12.52
C ALA A 204 31.64 -5.60 -11.34
N THR A 205 31.23 -4.46 -10.77
CA THR A 205 30.20 -4.43 -9.70
C THR A 205 28.83 -4.84 -10.22
N LEU A 206 28.42 -4.33 -11.39
CA LEU A 206 27.17 -4.74 -12.04
C LEU A 206 27.21 -6.22 -12.42
N ASP A 207 28.38 -6.70 -12.85
CA ASP A 207 28.62 -8.09 -13.20
C ASP A 207 28.52 -9.03 -11.99
N ALA A 208 29.04 -8.62 -10.85
CA ALA A 208 28.91 -9.36 -9.60
C ALA A 208 27.44 -9.50 -9.17
N LEU A 209 26.64 -8.43 -9.32
CA LEU A 209 25.20 -8.47 -9.04
C LEU A 209 24.44 -9.33 -10.05
N GLN A 210 24.70 -9.16 -11.35
CA GLN A 210 24.05 -9.96 -12.40
C GLN A 210 24.49 -11.43 -12.34
N GLY A 211 25.70 -11.72 -11.87
CA GLY A 211 26.21 -13.07 -11.67
C GLY A 211 25.45 -13.89 -10.64
N LEU A 212 24.69 -13.24 -9.74
CA LEU A 212 23.75 -13.91 -8.83
C LEU A 212 22.49 -14.38 -9.56
N CYS A 213 22.12 -13.69 -10.64
CA CYS A 213 20.87 -13.85 -11.37
C CYS A 213 21.01 -14.93 -12.44
N THR A 214 21.34 -16.15 -12.02
CA THR A 214 21.40 -17.31 -12.93
C THR A 214 20.04 -17.97 -13.07
N PRO A 215 19.73 -18.55 -14.24
CA PRO A 215 18.57 -19.41 -14.43
C PRO A 215 18.42 -20.48 -13.34
N ASP A 216 17.18 -20.79 -12.96
CA ASP A 216 16.84 -21.86 -12.03
C ASP A 216 16.24 -23.04 -12.80
N ASP A 217 16.73 -24.26 -12.56
CA ASP A 217 16.16 -25.48 -13.15
C ASP A 217 14.94 -25.94 -12.34
N TRP A 218 13.77 -25.39 -12.67
CA TRP A 218 12.49 -25.63 -11.99
C TRP A 218 12.01 -27.09 -11.97
N ASP A 219 12.49 -27.92 -12.88
CA ASP A 219 12.05 -29.32 -13.04
C ASP A 219 13.03 -30.33 -12.41
N ALA A 220 14.22 -29.89 -11.98
CA ALA A 220 15.16 -30.76 -11.30
C ALA A 220 14.61 -31.29 -9.96
N ASP A 221 14.63 -32.62 -9.82
CA ASP A 221 14.56 -33.31 -8.53
C ASP A 221 15.80 -32.94 -7.72
N ASP A 222 15.65 -32.00 -6.79
CA ASP A 222 16.79 -31.39 -6.12
C ASP A 222 17.47 -32.37 -5.15
N GLU A 223 18.65 -32.89 -5.54
CA GLU A 223 19.52 -33.68 -4.66
C GLU A 223 19.98 -32.89 -3.41
N THR A 224 19.88 -31.55 -3.42
CA THR A 224 20.30 -30.67 -2.31
C THR A 224 19.24 -30.45 -1.22
N HIS A 225 18.04 -31.04 -1.38
CA HIS A 225 16.92 -30.95 -0.42
C HIS A 225 16.40 -29.53 -0.17
N ALA A 226 16.70 -28.53 -1.02
CA ALA A 226 16.12 -27.20 -0.85
C ALA A 226 14.62 -27.25 -1.14
N SER A 227 13.79 -26.85 -0.17
CA SER A 227 12.34 -26.76 -0.38
C SER A 227 12.03 -25.83 -1.56
N LEU A 228 10.96 -26.12 -2.32
CA LEU A 228 10.46 -25.23 -3.39
C LEU A 228 10.42 -23.76 -2.94
N ARG A 229 10.02 -23.53 -1.68
CA ARG A 229 9.97 -22.21 -1.04
C ARG A 229 11.31 -21.48 -1.07
N ALA A 230 12.42 -22.16 -0.77
CA ALA A 230 13.74 -21.55 -0.76
C ALA A 230 14.19 -21.17 -2.18
N ARG A 231 13.79 -21.95 -3.18
CA ARG A 231 14.06 -21.71 -4.60
C ARG A 231 13.28 -20.50 -5.11
N GLU A 232 12.00 -20.39 -4.74
CA GLU A 232 11.17 -19.23 -5.05
C GLU A 232 11.69 -17.94 -4.39
N ASP A 233 12.14 -18.00 -3.13
CA ASP A 233 12.75 -16.85 -2.45
C ASP A 233 14.09 -16.45 -3.08
N ALA A 234 14.91 -17.43 -3.48
CA ALA A 234 16.14 -17.15 -4.23
C ALA A 234 15.83 -16.48 -5.57
N ALA A 235 14.85 -16.98 -6.32
CA ALA A 235 14.41 -16.39 -7.59
C ALA A 235 13.89 -14.95 -7.41
N ALA A 236 13.18 -14.67 -6.31
CA ALA A 236 12.73 -13.32 -5.96
C ALA A 236 13.89 -12.35 -5.68
N TRP A 237 14.94 -12.82 -4.99
CA TRP A 237 16.15 -12.03 -4.77
C TRP A 237 16.91 -11.77 -6.08
N LYS A 238 16.98 -12.77 -6.96
CA LYS A 238 17.54 -12.62 -8.30
C LYS A 238 16.76 -11.57 -9.11
N ASP A 239 15.43 -11.58 -9.06
CA ASP A 239 14.59 -10.55 -9.70
C ASP A 239 14.95 -9.14 -9.19
N PHE A 240 15.15 -8.99 -7.88
CA PHE A 240 15.58 -7.71 -7.29
C PHE A 240 16.94 -7.25 -7.81
N PHE A 241 17.97 -8.10 -7.75
CA PHE A 241 19.31 -7.71 -8.22
C PHE A 241 19.37 -7.47 -9.73
N ALA A 242 18.66 -8.26 -10.54
CA ALA A 242 18.50 -8.02 -11.97
C ALA A 242 17.85 -6.65 -12.22
N SER A 243 16.85 -6.27 -11.43
CA SER A 243 16.20 -4.95 -11.56
C SER A 243 17.17 -3.80 -11.26
N VAL A 244 18.05 -3.95 -10.27
CA VAL A 244 19.08 -2.97 -9.92
C VAL A 244 20.08 -2.78 -11.06
N VAL A 245 20.51 -3.88 -11.67
CA VAL A 245 21.45 -3.85 -12.81
C VAL A 245 20.80 -3.20 -14.02
N LEU A 246 19.62 -3.67 -14.43
CA LEU A 246 18.89 -3.15 -15.59
C LEU A 246 18.54 -1.66 -15.44
N ASP A 247 18.14 -1.21 -14.23
CA ASP A 247 17.89 0.20 -13.93
C ASP A 247 19.12 1.09 -14.18
N ALA A 248 20.29 0.64 -13.70
CA ALA A 248 21.55 1.34 -13.88
C ALA A 248 21.98 1.38 -15.36
N LEU A 249 21.78 0.27 -16.10
CA LEU A 249 22.06 0.21 -17.54
C LEU A 249 21.12 1.12 -18.34
N LEU A 250 19.84 1.20 -17.97
CA LEU A 250 18.87 2.06 -18.67
C LEU A 250 19.23 3.55 -18.56
N HIS A 251 19.78 3.97 -17.41
CA HIS A 251 20.14 5.38 -17.17
C HIS A 251 21.53 5.73 -17.69
N SER A 252 22.51 4.86 -17.48
CA SER A 252 23.94 5.16 -17.68
C SER A 252 24.62 4.28 -18.73
N GLY A 253 23.87 3.42 -19.42
CA GLY A 253 24.42 2.39 -20.31
C GLY A 253 25.24 2.96 -21.47
N LYS A 254 24.90 4.17 -21.95
CA LYS A 254 25.62 4.87 -23.02
C LYS A 254 27.12 4.97 -22.74
N GLU A 255 27.48 5.48 -21.55
CA GLU A 255 28.89 5.72 -21.22
C GLU A 255 29.61 4.43 -20.81
N LEU A 256 28.90 3.47 -20.20
CA LEU A 256 29.47 2.15 -19.90
C LEU A 256 29.80 1.38 -21.18
N ALA A 257 28.88 1.37 -22.16
CA ALA A 257 29.09 0.76 -23.47
C ALA A 257 30.24 1.42 -24.24
N ARG A 258 30.36 2.76 -24.16
CA ARG A 258 31.45 3.50 -24.79
C ARG A 258 32.82 3.21 -24.15
N ALA A 259 32.85 3.02 -22.84
CA ALA A 259 34.08 2.79 -22.11
C ALA A 259 34.63 1.36 -22.29
N SER A 260 33.76 0.35 -22.33
CA SER A 260 34.15 -1.04 -22.60
C SER A 260 33.01 -1.84 -23.24
N GLU A 261 32.98 -1.87 -24.57
CA GLU A 261 31.93 -2.55 -25.35
C GLU A 261 31.85 -4.05 -25.02
N ASN A 262 33.00 -4.74 -24.95
CA ASN A 262 33.04 -6.19 -24.69
C ASN A 262 32.47 -6.58 -23.32
N LEU A 263 32.82 -5.85 -22.26
CA LEU A 263 32.32 -6.11 -20.91
C LEU A 263 30.83 -5.78 -20.82
N PHE A 264 30.42 -4.68 -21.43
CA PHE A 264 29.02 -4.26 -21.49
C PHE A 264 28.14 -5.28 -22.23
N ASP A 265 28.58 -5.75 -23.40
CA ASP A 265 27.82 -6.74 -24.19
C ASP A 265 27.74 -8.09 -23.48
N SER A 266 28.80 -8.52 -22.79
CA SER A 266 28.80 -9.73 -21.95
C SER A 266 27.79 -9.62 -20.80
N LEU A 267 27.76 -8.48 -20.09
CA LEU A 267 26.81 -8.21 -19.03
C LEU A 267 25.37 -8.21 -19.57
N LEU A 268 25.13 -7.54 -20.69
CA LEU A 268 23.82 -7.45 -21.31
C LEU A 268 23.33 -8.82 -21.81
N SER A 269 24.22 -9.67 -22.31
CA SER A 269 23.91 -11.05 -22.69
C SER A 269 23.43 -11.88 -21.49
N ARG A 270 24.07 -11.73 -20.33
CA ARG A 270 23.62 -12.40 -19.09
C ARG A 270 22.29 -11.87 -18.57
N CYS A 271 22.06 -10.56 -18.68
CA CYS A 271 20.75 -9.97 -18.38
C CYS A 271 19.66 -10.60 -19.27
N ARG A 272 19.93 -10.72 -20.58
CA ARG A 272 19.00 -11.36 -21.53
C ARG A 272 18.67 -12.79 -21.15
N GLU A 273 19.70 -13.58 -20.88
CA GLU A 273 19.57 -15.00 -20.55
C GLU A 273 18.66 -15.18 -19.34
N TYR A 274 18.92 -14.42 -18.28
CA TYR A 274 18.08 -14.45 -17.08
C TYR A 274 16.63 -14.03 -17.37
N VAL A 275 16.42 -12.87 -18.01
CA VAL A 275 15.06 -12.37 -18.32
C VAL A 275 14.27 -13.34 -19.18
N SER A 276 14.90 -13.95 -20.18
CA SER A 276 14.25 -14.89 -21.11
C SER A 276 13.89 -16.21 -20.42
N HIS A 277 14.76 -16.72 -19.55
CA HIS A 277 14.52 -18.00 -18.86
C HIS A 277 13.35 -17.92 -17.86
N ARG A 278 13.03 -16.72 -17.34
CA ARG A 278 11.84 -16.53 -16.47
C ARG A 278 10.52 -16.84 -17.18
N GLU A 279 10.53 -16.87 -18.51
CA GLU A 279 9.37 -17.14 -19.36
C GLU A 279 9.17 -18.63 -19.66
N GLU A 280 10.20 -19.45 -19.45
CA GLU A 280 10.15 -20.88 -19.74
C GLU A 280 9.14 -21.60 -18.84
N GLU A 281 8.34 -22.45 -19.46
CA GLU A 281 7.35 -23.28 -18.75
C GLU A 281 8.05 -24.30 -17.86
N SER A 282 7.49 -24.51 -16.67
CA SER A 282 8.01 -25.41 -15.65
C SER A 282 6.88 -25.96 -14.78
N ASN A 283 7.13 -27.10 -14.13
CA ASN A 283 6.16 -27.77 -13.28
C ASN A 283 6.73 -28.08 -11.88
N PRO A 284 7.14 -27.06 -11.10
CA PRO A 284 7.80 -27.29 -9.82
C PRO A 284 6.92 -27.97 -8.75
N ARG A 285 5.60 -28.05 -8.99
CA ARG A 285 4.60 -28.71 -8.13
C ARG A 285 4.04 -30.00 -8.75
N GLY A 286 4.66 -30.50 -9.82
CA GLY A 286 4.26 -31.71 -10.55
C GLY A 286 3.29 -31.44 -11.72
N ALA A 287 3.06 -32.47 -12.54
CA ALA A 287 2.29 -32.37 -13.78
C ALA A 287 0.79 -32.02 -13.59
N GLU A 288 0.24 -32.24 -12.39
CA GLU A 288 -1.15 -31.92 -12.06
C GLU A 288 -1.41 -30.41 -11.87
N ALA A 289 -0.37 -29.60 -11.64
CA ALA A 289 -0.48 -28.15 -11.43
C ALA A 289 -0.59 -27.35 -12.75
N GLY A 290 -0.40 -27.99 -13.91
CA GLY A 290 -0.36 -27.31 -15.21
C GLY A 290 0.94 -26.53 -15.44
N ALA A 291 1.29 -26.35 -16.73
CA ALA A 291 2.51 -25.65 -17.12
C ALA A 291 2.41 -24.15 -16.80
N SER A 292 3.38 -23.63 -16.05
CA SER A 292 3.50 -22.20 -15.77
C SER A 292 4.96 -21.76 -15.76
N SER A 293 5.23 -20.48 -16.02
CA SER A 293 6.57 -19.91 -15.90
C SER A 293 6.78 -19.25 -14.53
N TRP A 294 8.04 -19.05 -14.12
CA TRP A 294 8.34 -18.28 -12.90
C TRP A 294 7.71 -16.89 -12.96
N ARG A 295 7.80 -16.21 -14.11
CA ARG A 295 7.16 -14.90 -14.32
C ARG A 295 5.66 -14.96 -14.08
N THR A 296 4.96 -15.93 -14.64
CA THR A 296 3.52 -16.07 -14.44
C THR A 296 3.20 -16.32 -12.98
N ARG A 297 3.89 -17.26 -12.31
CA ARG A 297 3.67 -17.53 -10.88
C ARG A 297 3.93 -16.31 -10.01
N ARG A 298 4.94 -15.51 -10.35
CA ARG A 298 5.31 -14.29 -9.63
C ARG A 298 4.27 -13.19 -9.75
N LEU A 299 3.64 -13.02 -10.92
CA LEU A 299 2.80 -11.86 -11.21
C LEU A 299 1.30 -12.16 -11.22
N GLN A 300 0.89 -13.42 -11.38
CA GLN A 300 -0.51 -13.75 -11.59
C GLN A 300 -1.44 -13.31 -10.46
N LEU A 301 -0.98 -13.10 -9.22
CA LEU A 301 -1.81 -12.53 -8.16
C LEU A 301 -1.63 -11.01 -7.96
N ASP A 302 -0.60 -10.42 -8.57
CA ASP A 302 -0.28 -8.99 -8.50
C ASP A 302 -0.79 -8.18 -9.72
N LEU A 303 -1.51 -8.82 -10.66
CA LEU A 303 -2.14 -8.12 -11.79
C LEU A 303 -3.27 -7.19 -11.33
N LEU A 304 -3.38 -6.01 -11.95
CA LEU A 304 -4.43 -5.04 -11.65
C LEU A 304 -5.82 -5.48 -12.17
N TRP A 305 -5.82 -6.18 -13.30
CA TRP A 305 -6.98 -6.82 -13.91
C TRP A 305 -6.65 -8.27 -14.28
N GLY A 306 -7.69 -9.11 -14.30
CA GLY A 306 -7.60 -10.47 -14.85
C GLY A 306 -7.52 -10.44 -16.37
N PRO A 307 -6.97 -11.50 -16.99
CA PRO A 307 -7.04 -11.65 -18.43
C PRO A 307 -8.50 -11.92 -18.86
N GLU A 308 -8.86 -11.57 -20.10
CA GLU A 308 -10.19 -11.90 -20.63
C GLU A 308 -10.35 -13.42 -20.82
N ASN A 309 -9.25 -14.08 -21.21
CA ASN A 309 -9.15 -15.53 -21.38
C ASN A 309 -7.89 -16.08 -20.69
N GLU A 310 -7.93 -17.30 -20.16
CA GLU A 310 -6.77 -17.90 -19.46
C GLU A 310 -5.50 -17.96 -20.33
N ASP A 311 -5.65 -18.15 -21.64
CA ASP A 311 -4.56 -18.20 -22.63
C ASP A 311 -3.77 -16.87 -22.74
N GLU A 312 -4.36 -15.74 -22.32
CA GLU A 312 -3.74 -14.42 -22.38
C GLU A 312 -2.89 -14.11 -21.14
N LEU A 313 -3.00 -14.90 -20.08
CA LEU A 313 -2.31 -14.67 -18.80
C LEU A 313 -0.79 -14.50 -18.95
N PRO A 314 -0.07 -15.36 -19.72
CA PRO A 314 1.38 -15.18 -19.91
C PRO A 314 1.75 -13.86 -20.58
N THR A 315 0.96 -13.44 -21.58
CA THR A 315 1.15 -12.19 -22.33
C THR A 315 0.89 -10.98 -21.44
N LEU A 316 -0.19 -11.02 -20.65
CA LEU A 316 -0.51 -9.96 -19.70
C LEU A 316 0.57 -9.83 -18.62
N CYS A 317 1.05 -10.95 -18.07
CA CYS A 317 2.19 -10.98 -17.15
C CYS A 317 3.45 -10.37 -17.80
N ALA A 318 3.78 -10.74 -19.05
CA ALA A 318 4.93 -10.20 -19.77
C ALA A 318 4.85 -8.67 -19.94
N SER A 319 3.69 -8.17 -20.35
CA SER A 319 3.46 -6.73 -20.55
C SER A 319 3.48 -5.90 -19.26
N SER A 320 3.33 -6.56 -18.10
CA SER A 320 3.33 -5.94 -16.77
C SER A 320 4.64 -6.14 -16.00
N ASP A 321 5.55 -6.95 -16.52
CA ASP A 321 6.81 -7.33 -15.86
C ASP A 321 7.88 -6.25 -16.03
N ALA A 322 8.36 -5.67 -14.92
CA ALA A 322 9.33 -4.59 -14.96
C ALA A 322 10.65 -5.00 -15.64
N LEU A 323 11.15 -6.22 -15.38
CA LEU A 323 12.39 -6.71 -15.97
C LEU A 323 12.27 -6.88 -17.48
N SER A 324 11.21 -7.52 -17.97
CA SER A 324 10.92 -7.65 -19.41
C SER A 324 10.84 -6.28 -20.08
N LEU A 325 10.08 -5.33 -19.52
CA LEU A 325 9.92 -4.00 -20.09
C LEU A 325 11.24 -3.21 -20.17
N VAL A 326 12.06 -3.24 -19.11
CA VAL A 326 13.35 -2.54 -19.09
C VAL A 326 14.33 -3.20 -20.05
N TRP A 327 14.35 -4.53 -20.11
CA TRP A 327 15.15 -5.28 -21.08
C TRP A 327 14.77 -4.94 -22.52
N GLU A 328 13.49 -4.94 -22.86
CA GLU A 328 13.00 -4.58 -24.20
C GLU A 328 13.40 -3.15 -24.57
N ALA A 329 13.31 -2.21 -23.63
CA ALA A 329 13.75 -0.84 -23.84
C ALA A 329 15.26 -0.75 -24.14
N LEU A 330 16.09 -1.48 -23.38
CA LEU A 330 17.54 -1.56 -23.63
C LEU A 330 17.86 -2.24 -24.96
N ASN A 331 17.16 -3.31 -25.29
CA ASN A 331 17.34 -4.02 -26.55
C ASN A 331 16.94 -3.16 -27.75
N ALA A 332 15.87 -2.37 -27.64
CA ALA A 332 15.47 -1.40 -28.66
C ALA A 332 16.57 -0.36 -28.92
N ILE A 333 17.17 0.20 -27.86
CA ILE A 333 18.31 1.13 -27.97
C ILE A 333 19.50 0.47 -28.68
N ARG A 334 19.82 -0.77 -28.32
CA ARG A 334 20.96 -1.51 -28.88
C ARG A 334 20.76 -1.91 -30.33
N SER A 335 19.54 -2.32 -30.70
CA SER A 335 19.21 -2.84 -32.03
C SER A 335 19.29 -1.80 -33.15
N ALA A 336 19.48 -0.53 -32.81
CA ALA A 336 19.72 0.53 -33.79
C ALA A 336 21.07 0.33 -34.51
N GLU A 337 21.06 0.33 -35.84
CA GLU A 337 22.22 0.06 -36.69
C GLU A 337 22.91 1.35 -37.19
N GLY A 338 24.22 1.29 -37.46
CA GLY A 338 24.94 2.38 -38.15
C GLY A 338 24.99 3.72 -37.40
N GLU A 339 24.74 4.83 -38.11
CA GLU A 339 24.67 6.20 -37.52
C GLU A 339 23.55 6.32 -36.46
N ASP A 340 22.54 5.44 -36.51
CA ASP A 340 21.43 5.44 -35.57
C ASP A 340 21.82 4.89 -34.19
N ARG A 341 22.92 4.14 -34.04
CA ARG A 341 23.33 3.56 -32.74
C ARG A 341 23.70 4.63 -31.70
N ALA A 342 24.40 5.69 -32.13
CA ALA A 342 24.73 6.82 -31.25
C ALA A 342 23.51 7.75 -31.02
N ALA A 343 22.60 7.79 -31.99
CA ALA A 343 21.35 8.53 -31.88
C ALA A 343 20.34 7.81 -30.96
N ALA A 344 20.35 6.49 -30.91
CA ALA A 344 19.44 5.67 -30.08
C ALA A 344 19.62 5.90 -28.57
N TRP A 345 20.84 6.24 -28.15
CA TRP A 345 21.12 6.64 -26.76
C TRP A 345 20.68 8.09 -26.44
N LYS A 346 20.19 8.86 -27.41
CA LYS A 346 19.60 10.19 -27.17
C LYS A 346 18.11 10.02 -26.89
N LEU A 347 17.78 9.80 -25.62
CA LEU A 347 16.41 9.56 -25.17
C LEU A 347 15.62 10.87 -25.07
N PRO A 348 14.51 11.05 -25.83
CA PRO A 348 13.68 12.23 -25.73
C PRO A 348 13.18 12.47 -24.29
N GLY A 349 13.18 13.72 -23.85
CA GLY A 349 12.75 14.09 -22.49
C GLY A 349 13.73 13.75 -21.36
N ILE A 350 14.80 13.00 -21.62
CA ILE A 350 15.82 12.63 -20.62
C ILE A 350 17.07 13.51 -20.82
N ASN A 351 17.54 14.11 -19.73
CA ASN A 351 18.75 14.93 -19.75
C ASN A 351 19.94 14.15 -19.18
N HIS A 352 21.10 14.29 -19.81
CA HIS A 352 22.39 13.82 -19.30
C HIS A 352 23.29 15.04 -19.04
N PRO A 353 23.20 15.68 -17.87
CA PRO A 353 23.89 16.95 -17.59
C PRO A 353 25.42 16.83 -17.71
N GLN A 354 25.98 15.63 -17.60
CA GLN A 354 27.40 15.35 -17.77
C GLN A 354 27.88 15.77 -19.17
N GLU A 355 27.06 15.63 -20.20
CA GLU A 355 27.44 15.97 -21.58
C GLU A 355 27.74 17.46 -21.75
N LEU A 356 27.07 18.32 -20.98
CA LEU A 356 27.28 19.78 -20.99
C LEU A 356 28.66 20.20 -20.48
N PHE A 357 29.30 19.33 -19.69
CA PHE A 357 30.56 19.55 -18.99
C PHE A 357 31.64 18.53 -19.37
N ALA A 358 31.44 17.78 -20.46
CA ALA A 358 32.42 16.79 -20.93
C ALA A 358 33.88 17.35 -21.04
N PRO A 359 34.12 18.59 -21.50
CA PRO A 359 35.46 19.17 -21.54
C PRO A 359 36.08 19.38 -20.14
N ASP A 360 35.27 19.70 -19.14
CA ASP A 360 35.72 19.90 -17.75
C ASP A 360 36.18 18.58 -17.13
N PHE A 361 35.66 17.45 -17.61
CA PHE A 361 35.96 16.11 -17.07
C PHE A 361 37.21 15.48 -17.69
N GLU A 362 37.68 15.92 -18.87
CA GLU A 362 38.76 15.26 -19.63
C GLU A 362 40.02 14.98 -18.81
N LYS A 363 40.38 15.88 -17.88
CA LYS A 363 41.58 15.81 -17.04
C LYS A 363 41.31 15.33 -15.61
N SER A 364 40.11 14.86 -15.32
CA SER A 364 39.73 14.41 -13.98
C SER A 364 40.44 13.11 -13.59
N GLU A 365 40.87 13.03 -12.33
CA GLU A 365 41.37 11.78 -11.74
C GLU A 365 40.18 10.87 -11.42
N THR A 366 40.21 9.63 -11.93
CA THR A 366 39.25 8.58 -11.60
C THR A 366 39.70 7.82 -10.35
N HIS A 367 38.75 7.48 -9.49
CA HIS A 367 38.97 6.72 -8.26
C HIS A 367 38.55 5.27 -8.44
N THR A 368 39.27 4.36 -7.79
CA THR A 368 38.94 2.93 -7.79
C THR A 368 37.73 2.66 -6.91
N LEU A 369 36.77 1.88 -7.41
CA LEU A 369 35.64 1.42 -6.62
C LEU A 369 36.03 0.10 -5.92
N ALA A 370 36.44 0.19 -4.66
CA ALA A 370 36.76 -0.97 -3.83
C ALA A 370 35.50 -1.52 -3.14
N VAL A 371 34.61 -2.15 -3.91
CA VAL A 371 33.45 -2.89 -3.37
C VAL A 371 33.60 -4.36 -3.77
N SER A 372 33.72 -5.24 -2.79
CA SER A 372 33.65 -6.69 -3.00
C SER A 372 32.33 -7.19 -2.43
N LEU A 373 31.25 -7.09 -3.20
CA LEU A 373 29.94 -7.63 -2.82
C LEU A 373 30.02 -9.16 -2.82
N SER A 374 30.21 -9.77 -1.65
CA SER A 374 30.11 -11.22 -1.47
C SER A 374 28.71 -11.55 -0.99
N ILE A 375 27.76 -11.69 -1.93
CA ILE A 375 26.36 -11.97 -1.62
C ILE A 375 26.12 -13.48 -1.75
N ASP A 376 25.68 -14.09 -0.66
CA ASP A 376 25.21 -15.47 -0.64
C ASP A 376 23.68 -15.47 -0.55
N LEU A 377 23.01 -15.84 -1.65
CA LEU A 377 21.55 -15.83 -1.74
C LEU A 377 20.89 -16.73 -0.67
N ALA A 378 21.57 -17.81 -0.23
CA ALA A 378 21.05 -18.71 0.80
C ALA A 378 21.05 -18.08 2.20
N LYS A 379 21.80 -16.98 2.40
CA LYS A 379 21.89 -16.25 3.67
C LYS A 379 21.01 -14.99 3.70
N LEU A 380 20.26 -14.70 2.64
CA LEU A 380 19.34 -13.57 2.63
C LEU A 380 18.02 -13.93 3.32
N ASP A 381 17.47 -12.97 4.04
CA ASP A 381 16.23 -13.15 4.80
C ASP A 381 15.02 -13.06 3.87
N GLY A 382 14.26 -14.15 3.73
CA GLY A 382 13.03 -14.20 2.93
C GLY A 382 11.97 -13.17 3.35
N ASN A 383 11.99 -12.70 4.60
CA ASN A 383 11.06 -11.66 5.08
C ASN A 383 11.48 -10.24 4.66
N LYS A 384 12.68 -10.08 4.10
CA LYS A 384 13.21 -8.79 3.63
C LYS A 384 13.25 -8.70 2.11
N ILE A 385 12.60 -9.61 1.40
CA ILE A 385 12.45 -9.55 -0.06
C ILE A 385 11.63 -8.28 -0.40
N PRO A 386 12.17 -7.37 -1.21
CA PRO A 386 11.43 -6.18 -1.63
C PRO A 386 10.20 -6.55 -2.47
N ALA A 387 9.17 -5.72 -2.41
CA ALA A 387 8.00 -5.84 -3.26
C ALA A 387 8.39 -5.78 -4.75
N TYR A 388 7.83 -6.67 -5.55
CA TYR A 388 8.08 -6.65 -6.99
C TYR A 388 7.12 -5.68 -7.66
N THR A 389 7.66 -4.66 -8.34
CA THR A 389 6.83 -3.62 -8.95
C THR A 389 6.28 -4.10 -10.30
N THR A 390 4.96 -4.18 -10.43
CA THR A 390 4.26 -4.39 -11.69
C THR A 390 3.97 -3.06 -12.41
N TRP A 391 4.01 -3.07 -13.73
CA TRP A 391 3.88 -1.87 -14.57
C TRP A 391 2.63 -1.93 -15.45
N PHE A 392 1.50 -1.44 -14.95
CA PHE A 392 0.27 -1.35 -15.76
C PHE A 392 0.24 -0.11 -16.63
N ARG A 393 0.04 -0.27 -17.94
CA ARG A 393 -0.21 0.83 -18.87
C ARG A 393 -1.72 0.94 -19.09
N ILE A 394 -2.30 2.08 -18.73
CA ILE A 394 -3.70 2.42 -18.92
C ILE A 394 -3.85 3.26 -20.20
N LEU A 395 -2.89 4.16 -20.41
CA LEU A 395 -2.83 5.04 -21.57
C LEU A 395 -2.40 4.25 -22.81
N SER A 396 -3.25 4.32 -23.83
CA SER A 396 -3.09 3.71 -25.15
C SER A 396 -3.24 4.76 -26.25
N ASP A 397 -3.09 4.32 -27.50
CA ASP A 397 -3.32 5.16 -28.69
C ASP A 397 -4.77 5.66 -28.79
N GLU A 398 -5.71 5.01 -28.09
CA GLU A 398 -7.12 5.38 -28.06
C GLU A 398 -7.46 6.37 -26.93
N SER A 399 -6.49 6.70 -26.06
CA SER A 399 -6.67 7.55 -24.88
C SER A 399 -6.73 9.06 -25.19
N GLY A 400 -7.18 9.39 -26.39
CA GLY A 400 -7.15 10.75 -26.95
C GLY A 400 -5.74 11.25 -27.24
N ALA A 401 -5.62 12.44 -27.85
CA ALA A 401 -4.35 12.94 -28.37
C ALA A 401 -3.22 13.01 -27.33
N ALA A 402 -3.54 13.41 -26.08
CA ALA A 402 -2.54 13.50 -25.02
C ALA A 402 -2.13 12.12 -24.48
N GLY A 403 -3.09 11.19 -24.33
CA GLY A 403 -2.81 9.82 -23.90
C GLY A 403 -2.02 9.05 -24.95
N ALA A 404 -2.39 9.16 -26.23
CA ALA A 404 -1.65 8.59 -27.35
C ALA A 404 -0.21 9.12 -27.44
N ALA A 405 -0.01 10.42 -27.21
CA ALA A 405 1.34 11.00 -27.16
C ALA A 405 2.21 10.42 -26.03
N ILE A 406 1.60 9.95 -24.93
CA ILE A 406 2.30 9.23 -23.86
C ILE A 406 2.54 7.76 -24.24
N ALA A 407 1.52 7.09 -24.79
CA ALA A 407 1.58 5.67 -25.17
C ALA A 407 2.67 5.41 -26.24
N THR A 408 2.85 6.36 -27.15
CA THR A 408 3.83 6.31 -28.24
C THR A 408 5.24 6.80 -27.86
N LEU A 409 5.48 7.18 -26.60
CA LEU A 409 6.82 7.55 -26.15
C LEU A 409 7.81 6.39 -26.36
N PRO A 410 9.09 6.67 -26.70
CA PRO A 410 10.12 5.64 -26.69
C PRO A 410 10.13 4.91 -25.34
N PRO A 411 10.17 3.55 -25.31
CA PRO A 411 10.01 2.78 -24.08
C PRO A 411 10.96 3.22 -22.96
N ALA A 412 12.23 3.49 -23.27
CA ALA A 412 13.20 3.97 -22.28
C ALA A 412 12.81 5.33 -21.68
N SER A 413 12.37 6.30 -22.50
CA SER A 413 11.90 7.61 -22.01
C SER A 413 10.67 7.48 -21.13
N TYR A 414 9.72 6.61 -21.52
CA TYR A 414 8.53 6.31 -20.74
C TYR A 414 8.90 5.71 -19.37
N LEU A 415 9.72 4.66 -19.36
CA LEU A 415 10.12 3.93 -18.15
C LEU A 415 10.91 4.83 -17.19
N ILE A 416 11.89 5.59 -17.68
CA ILE A 416 12.66 6.50 -16.82
C ILE A 416 11.76 7.57 -16.20
N THR A 417 10.87 8.18 -17.00
CA THR A 417 9.96 9.23 -16.52
C THR A 417 9.01 8.70 -15.45
N ARG A 418 8.40 7.55 -15.68
CA ARG A 418 7.49 6.90 -14.74
C ARG A 418 8.22 6.43 -13.48
N SER A 419 9.40 5.84 -13.59
CA SER A 419 10.25 5.43 -12.46
C SER A 419 10.52 6.63 -11.54
N HIS A 420 10.83 7.80 -12.09
CA HIS A 420 11.02 8.99 -11.25
C HIS A 420 9.77 9.46 -10.52
N PHE A 421 8.57 9.29 -11.09
CA PHE A 421 7.32 9.58 -10.38
C PHE A 421 7.08 8.58 -9.24
N VAL A 422 7.28 7.28 -9.48
CA VAL A 422 7.21 6.24 -8.43
C VAL A 422 8.19 6.54 -7.30
N ASP A 423 9.45 6.84 -7.64
CA ASP A 423 10.49 7.11 -6.65
C ASP A 423 10.16 8.33 -5.78
N VAL A 424 9.57 9.38 -6.36
CA VAL A 424 9.14 10.56 -5.59
C VAL A 424 7.95 10.22 -4.68
N LEU A 425 7.01 9.38 -5.14
CA LEU A 425 5.88 8.93 -4.31
C LEU A 425 6.36 8.14 -3.09
N GLU A 426 7.29 7.20 -3.27
CA GLU A 426 7.82 6.34 -2.21
C GLU A 426 8.72 7.12 -1.24
N THR A 427 9.70 7.85 -1.76
CA THR A 427 10.68 8.57 -0.91
C THR A 427 10.09 9.76 -0.15
N SER A 428 8.95 10.28 -0.61
CA SER A 428 8.23 11.37 0.07
C SER A 428 7.19 10.86 1.07
N HIS A 429 6.90 9.55 1.13
CA HIS A 429 5.93 9.01 2.08
C HIS A 429 6.41 9.23 3.53
N PRO A 430 5.55 9.68 4.48
CA PRO A 430 4.11 9.96 4.37
C PRO A 430 3.77 11.46 4.21
N MET A 431 4.56 12.24 3.48
CA MET A 431 4.45 13.72 3.36
C MET A 431 3.77 14.16 2.03
N PRO A 432 2.42 14.14 1.93
CA PRO A 432 1.73 14.26 0.64
C PRO A 432 1.90 15.63 -0.04
N ALA A 433 1.96 16.72 0.74
CA ALA A 433 2.16 18.07 0.19
C ALA A 433 3.56 18.24 -0.43
N ILE A 434 4.58 17.58 0.13
CA ILE A 434 5.95 17.59 -0.40
C ILE A 434 5.98 16.78 -1.70
N ALA A 435 5.41 15.56 -1.68
CA ALA A 435 5.31 14.70 -2.85
C ALA A 435 4.62 15.44 -4.01
N ALA A 436 3.43 16.00 -3.78
CA ALA A 436 2.68 16.73 -4.81
C ALA A 436 3.49 17.90 -5.40
N LYS A 437 4.21 18.67 -4.57
CA LYS A 437 5.06 19.77 -5.06
C LYS A 437 6.19 19.25 -5.95
N LEU A 438 6.87 18.18 -5.52
CA LEU A 438 7.97 17.59 -6.28
C LEU A 438 7.48 17.00 -7.61
N LEU A 439 6.37 16.26 -7.59
CA LEU A 439 5.77 15.64 -8.78
C LEU A 439 5.32 16.69 -9.81
N LEU A 440 4.67 17.78 -9.37
CA LEU A 440 4.25 18.86 -10.28
C LEU A 440 5.44 19.60 -10.90
N ASN A 441 6.49 19.85 -10.11
CA ASN A 441 7.70 20.47 -10.63
C ASN A 441 8.40 19.55 -11.65
N LEU A 442 8.48 18.26 -11.34
CA LEU A 442 9.07 17.26 -12.21
C LEU A 442 8.27 17.10 -13.52
N CYS A 443 6.94 17.09 -13.45
CA CYS A 443 6.05 17.08 -14.60
C CYS A 443 6.29 18.28 -15.53
N ARG A 444 6.39 19.51 -14.98
CA ARG A 444 6.72 20.70 -15.77
C ARG A 444 8.10 20.61 -16.42
N ALA A 445 9.10 20.10 -15.69
CA ALA A 445 10.44 19.90 -16.21
C ALA A 445 10.45 18.91 -17.37
N TYR A 446 9.75 17.79 -17.24
CA TYR A 446 9.63 16.80 -18.31
C TYR A 446 8.89 17.34 -19.53
N ASN A 447 7.76 18.03 -19.35
CA ASN A 447 7.04 18.64 -20.47
C ASN A 447 7.94 19.60 -21.26
N ALA A 448 8.76 20.40 -20.58
CA ALA A 448 9.72 21.28 -21.24
C ALA A 448 10.81 20.51 -22.00
N ARG A 449 11.34 19.43 -21.41
CA ARG A 449 12.35 18.57 -22.04
C ARG A 449 11.81 17.84 -23.27
N PHE A 450 10.62 17.25 -23.18
CA PHE A 450 9.97 16.62 -24.33
C PHE A 450 9.71 17.64 -25.44
N ALA A 451 9.15 18.81 -25.12
CA ALA A 451 8.90 19.86 -26.11
C ALA A 451 10.18 20.29 -26.86
N SER A 452 11.34 20.28 -26.20
CA SER A 452 12.63 20.61 -26.84
C SER A 452 13.18 19.53 -27.79
N SER A 453 12.66 18.30 -27.70
CA SER A 453 13.10 17.14 -28.50
C SER A 453 12.09 16.69 -29.56
N GLN A 454 10.84 17.19 -29.49
CA GLN A 454 9.80 16.87 -30.45
C GLN A 454 9.94 17.66 -31.76
N ALA A 455 9.58 17.02 -32.88
CA ALA A 455 9.52 17.67 -34.18
C ALA A 455 8.43 18.76 -34.23
N GLU A 456 8.62 19.75 -35.09
CA GLU A 456 7.67 20.84 -35.28
C GLU A 456 6.31 20.30 -35.78
N GLY A 457 5.23 20.64 -35.07
CA GLY A 457 3.87 20.16 -35.37
C GLY A 457 3.47 18.84 -34.71
N ALA A 458 4.37 18.16 -33.99
CA ALA A 458 4.01 16.97 -33.21
C ALA A 458 3.07 17.31 -32.05
N THR A 459 2.20 16.37 -31.68
CA THR A 459 1.33 16.51 -30.51
C THR A 459 2.19 16.66 -29.25
N PRO A 460 1.99 17.72 -28.44
CA PRO A 460 2.83 17.96 -27.28
C PRO A 460 2.66 16.86 -26.23
N VAL A 461 3.77 16.32 -25.76
CA VAL A 461 3.77 15.36 -24.63
C VAL A 461 3.33 16.07 -23.35
N LYS A 462 2.33 15.48 -22.69
CA LYS A 462 1.72 15.98 -21.46
C LYS A 462 1.90 14.97 -20.34
N THR A 463 3.05 15.03 -19.67
CA THR A 463 3.43 14.07 -18.63
C THR A 463 2.53 14.08 -17.40
N GLU A 464 1.63 15.06 -17.25
CA GLU A 464 0.57 15.00 -16.25
C GLU A 464 -0.35 13.79 -16.42
N TYR A 465 -0.55 13.28 -17.64
CA TYR A 465 -1.32 12.05 -17.90
C TYR A 465 -0.58 10.83 -17.35
N LEU A 466 0.72 10.71 -17.66
CA LEU A 466 1.58 9.65 -17.12
C LEU A 466 1.68 9.72 -15.59
N LEU A 467 1.77 10.92 -15.03
CA LEU A 467 1.82 11.12 -13.58
C LEU A 467 0.54 10.64 -12.89
N VAL A 468 -0.63 10.98 -13.45
CA VAL A 468 -1.93 10.53 -12.92
C VAL A 468 -2.07 9.01 -13.06
N GLU A 469 -1.73 8.44 -14.22
CA GLU A 469 -1.67 6.98 -14.40
C GLU A 469 -0.78 6.33 -13.33
N THR A 470 0.44 6.84 -13.14
CA THR A 470 1.39 6.30 -12.17
C THR A 470 0.83 6.32 -10.75
N LEU A 471 0.23 7.45 -10.34
CA LEU A 471 -0.36 7.59 -9.01
C LEU A 471 -1.55 6.66 -8.81
N LEU A 472 -2.45 6.58 -9.80
CA LEU A 472 -3.63 5.73 -9.69
C LEU A 472 -3.24 4.25 -9.69
N VAL A 473 -2.36 3.80 -10.57
CA VAL A 473 -1.86 2.41 -10.55
C VAL A 473 -1.26 2.10 -9.16
N ALA A 474 -0.37 2.94 -8.65
CA ALA A 474 0.23 2.74 -7.32
C ALA A 474 -0.81 2.71 -6.19
N ALA A 475 -1.90 3.47 -6.31
CA ALA A 475 -2.98 3.47 -5.34
C ALA A 475 -3.89 2.24 -5.45
N LEU A 476 -4.15 1.75 -6.66
CA LEU A 476 -5.02 0.59 -6.87
C LEU A 476 -4.32 -0.74 -6.52
N THR A 477 -2.99 -0.79 -6.57
CA THR A 477 -2.18 -1.92 -6.11
C THR A 477 -1.84 -1.85 -4.61
N GLU A 478 -2.33 -0.85 -3.89
CA GLU A 478 -2.03 -0.65 -2.47
C GLU A 478 -3.07 -1.33 -1.57
N GLU A 479 -2.60 -2.14 -0.63
CA GLU A 479 -3.45 -2.82 0.35
C GLU A 479 -3.56 -2.08 1.69
N ALA A 480 -2.57 -1.24 2.02
CA ALA A 480 -2.56 -0.51 3.27
C ALA A 480 -3.40 0.77 3.19
N ASN A 481 -4.53 0.79 3.90
CA ASN A 481 -5.42 1.97 4.00
C ASN A 481 -4.70 3.29 4.29
N ALA A 482 -3.63 3.27 5.10
CA ALA A 482 -2.85 4.47 5.42
C ALA A 482 -2.09 5.02 4.21
N LYS A 483 -1.51 4.14 3.39
CA LYS A 483 -0.77 4.51 2.18
C LYS A 483 -1.73 4.85 1.02
N LEU A 484 -2.89 4.19 0.95
CA LEU A 484 -3.98 4.60 0.06
C LEU A 484 -4.49 6.03 0.38
N ALA A 485 -4.67 6.36 1.66
CA ALA A 485 -5.02 7.71 2.10
C ALA A 485 -3.93 8.74 1.79
N TYR A 486 -2.65 8.33 1.84
CA TYR A 486 -1.52 9.14 1.39
C TYR A 486 -1.65 9.47 -0.11
N TYR A 487 -1.89 8.48 -0.99
CA TYR A 487 -2.08 8.73 -2.43
C TYR A 487 -3.27 9.64 -2.73
N CYS A 488 -4.41 9.43 -2.05
CA CYS A 488 -5.56 10.35 -2.12
C CYS A 488 -5.16 11.79 -1.76
N SER A 489 -4.38 11.95 -0.69
CA SER A 489 -3.92 13.26 -0.23
C SER A 489 -2.93 13.91 -1.21
N VAL A 490 -2.04 13.13 -1.83
CA VAL A 490 -1.14 13.62 -2.90
C VAL A 490 -1.96 14.13 -4.07
N LEU A 491 -2.94 13.36 -4.55
CA LEU A 491 -3.83 13.75 -5.64
C LEU A 491 -4.63 15.01 -5.30
N TYR A 492 -5.16 15.11 -4.08
CA TYR A 492 -5.79 16.33 -3.57
C TYR A 492 -4.86 17.54 -3.68
N HIS A 493 -3.62 17.43 -3.18
CA HIS A 493 -2.66 18.53 -3.22
C HIS A 493 -2.27 18.90 -4.67
N MET A 494 -2.17 17.93 -5.57
CA MET A 494 -1.91 18.17 -6.99
C MET A 494 -3.04 18.96 -7.64
N VAL A 495 -4.30 18.53 -7.49
CA VAL A 495 -5.48 19.21 -8.04
C VAL A 495 -5.67 20.59 -7.40
N LYS A 496 -5.49 20.70 -6.07
CA LYS A 496 -5.55 21.99 -5.37
C LYS A 496 -4.52 23.00 -5.88
N THR A 497 -3.33 22.53 -6.27
CA THR A 497 -2.24 23.38 -6.74
C THR A 497 -2.42 23.77 -8.21
N ASP A 498 -2.83 22.84 -9.07
CA ASP A 498 -2.90 23.06 -10.53
C ASP A 498 -4.04 22.27 -11.21
N ALA A 499 -5.29 22.56 -10.82
CA ALA A 499 -6.47 21.87 -11.36
C ALA A 499 -6.59 21.93 -12.90
N ARG A 500 -6.12 23.01 -13.52
CA ARG A 500 -6.19 23.19 -14.99
C ARG A 500 -5.40 22.11 -15.74
N VAL A 501 -4.29 21.67 -15.16
CA VAL A 501 -3.42 20.64 -15.72
C VAL A 501 -3.88 19.25 -15.28
N ILE A 502 -4.13 19.06 -13.98
CA ILE A 502 -4.37 17.73 -13.42
C ILE A 502 -5.81 17.22 -13.65
N SER A 503 -6.83 18.07 -13.58
CA SER A 503 -8.23 17.61 -13.69
C SER A 503 -8.60 16.98 -15.05
N PRO A 504 -8.12 17.48 -16.21
CA PRO A 504 -8.33 16.80 -17.49
C PRO A 504 -7.68 15.41 -17.54
N ALA A 505 -6.42 15.29 -17.10
CA ALA A 505 -5.72 14.01 -17.02
C ALA A 505 -6.44 13.03 -16.09
N LEU A 506 -6.84 13.49 -14.90
CA LEU A 506 -7.60 12.70 -13.93
C LEU A 506 -8.88 12.14 -14.52
N ALA A 507 -9.65 12.96 -15.22
CA ALA A 507 -10.91 12.51 -15.79
C ALA A 507 -10.73 11.46 -16.90
N VAL A 508 -9.69 11.58 -17.72
CA VAL A 508 -9.40 10.59 -18.77
C VAL A 508 -8.95 9.27 -18.15
N VAL A 509 -7.99 9.31 -17.22
CA VAL A 509 -7.45 8.07 -16.64
C VAL A 509 -8.49 7.35 -15.76
N VAL A 510 -9.31 8.09 -15.00
CA VAL A 510 -10.42 7.51 -14.22
C VAL A 510 -11.48 6.88 -15.14
N GLU A 511 -11.78 7.50 -16.29
CA GLU A 511 -12.70 6.92 -17.28
C GLU A 511 -12.13 5.64 -17.90
N LEU A 512 -10.83 5.59 -18.22
CA LEU A 512 -10.18 4.38 -18.72
C LEU A 512 -10.20 3.27 -17.66
N LEU A 513 -9.84 3.57 -16.42
CA LEU A 513 -9.94 2.61 -15.31
C LEU A 513 -11.36 2.12 -15.08
N PHE A 514 -12.36 2.99 -15.25
CA PHE A 514 -13.75 2.62 -15.10
C PHE A 514 -14.20 1.61 -16.16
N ARG A 515 -13.68 1.71 -17.39
CA ARG A 515 -13.92 0.72 -18.45
C ARG A 515 -13.35 -0.66 -18.13
N GLU A 516 -12.23 -0.70 -17.42
CA GLU A 516 -11.59 -1.94 -16.97
C GLU A 516 -12.24 -2.58 -15.74
N VAL A 517 -13.21 -1.92 -15.08
CA VAL A 517 -13.88 -2.47 -13.86
C VAL A 517 -14.40 -3.90 -14.03
N PRO A 518 -14.97 -4.33 -15.18
CA PRO A 518 -15.46 -5.71 -15.36
C PRO A 518 -14.37 -6.79 -15.26
N THR A 519 -13.12 -6.48 -15.64
CA THR A 519 -11.96 -7.39 -15.57
C THR A 519 -11.02 -7.05 -14.40
N MET A 520 -11.19 -5.89 -13.78
CA MET A 520 -10.39 -5.42 -12.65
C MET A 520 -10.55 -6.33 -11.43
N ARG A 521 -9.44 -6.57 -10.72
CA ARG A 521 -9.48 -7.41 -9.52
C ARG A 521 -10.27 -6.78 -8.40
N THR A 522 -10.95 -7.61 -7.63
CA THR A 522 -11.75 -7.21 -6.47
C THR A 522 -11.02 -6.29 -5.49
N ALA A 523 -9.76 -6.59 -5.17
CA ALA A 523 -8.94 -5.75 -4.29
C ALA A 523 -8.72 -4.34 -4.88
N ALA A 524 -8.40 -4.28 -6.18
CA ALA A 524 -8.20 -3.04 -6.91
C ALA A 524 -9.49 -2.23 -7.08
N VAL A 525 -10.62 -2.88 -7.39
CA VAL A 525 -11.95 -2.27 -7.40
C VAL A 525 -12.26 -1.67 -6.03
N GLY A 526 -11.99 -2.41 -4.96
CA GLY A 526 -12.11 -1.95 -3.58
C GLY A 526 -11.32 -0.67 -3.35
N SER A 527 -10.02 -0.69 -3.63
CA SER A 527 -9.11 0.48 -3.51
C SER A 527 -9.56 1.65 -4.37
N PHE A 528 -10.05 1.41 -5.59
CA PHE A 528 -10.56 2.44 -6.48
C PHE A 528 -11.82 3.12 -5.92
N VAL A 529 -12.77 2.34 -5.39
CA VAL A 529 -13.96 2.87 -4.71
C VAL A 529 -13.56 3.73 -3.51
N GLN A 530 -12.61 3.28 -2.67
CA GLN A 530 -12.18 4.08 -1.51
C GLN A 530 -11.47 5.37 -1.94
N LEU A 531 -10.56 5.27 -2.91
CA LEU A 531 -9.79 6.39 -3.43
C LEU A 531 -10.71 7.45 -4.04
N LEU A 532 -11.62 7.04 -4.94
CA LEU A 532 -12.52 7.95 -5.64
C LEU A 532 -13.52 8.60 -4.68
N SER A 533 -14.19 7.82 -3.82
CA SER A 533 -15.15 8.39 -2.86
C SER A 533 -14.51 9.36 -1.87
N HIS A 534 -13.29 9.05 -1.39
CA HIS A 534 -12.53 9.94 -0.51
C HIS A 534 -12.02 11.18 -1.27
N PHE A 535 -11.56 11.04 -2.51
CA PHE A 535 -11.18 12.19 -3.32
C PHE A 535 -12.38 13.12 -3.54
N LEU A 536 -13.54 12.57 -3.93
CA LEU A 536 -14.76 13.34 -4.16
C LEU A 536 -15.25 14.10 -2.91
N SER A 537 -15.10 13.53 -1.72
CA SER A 537 -15.50 14.21 -0.48
C SER A 537 -14.70 15.48 -0.20
N ASN A 538 -13.48 15.60 -0.76
CA ASN A 538 -12.65 16.79 -0.68
C ASN A 538 -13.01 17.88 -1.73
N PHE A 539 -13.88 17.57 -2.69
CA PHE A 539 -14.30 18.47 -3.78
C PHE A 539 -15.83 18.57 -3.91
N GLU A 540 -16.53 18.61 -2.77
CA GLU A 540 -17.99 18.79 -2.69
C GLU A 540 -18.79 17.72 -3.46
N PHE A 541 -18.21 16.52 -3.63
CA PHE A 541 -18.79 15.39 -4.36
C PHE A 541 -19.12 15.68 -5.83
N LYS A 542 -18.53 16.75 -6.40
CA LYS A 542 -18.71 17.13 -7.79
C LYS A 542 -17.94 16.18 -8.71
N TRP A 543 -18.69 15.46 -9.53
CA TRP A 543 -18.17 14.60 -10.58
C TRP A 543 -19.05 14.71 -11.83
N ARG A 544 -18.56 14.21 -12.96
CA ARG A 544 -19.33 14.14 -14.20
C ARG A 544 -20.28 12.93 -14.18
N TRP A 545 -21.14 12.83 -13.16
CA TRP A 545 -22.05 11.69 -12.97
C TRP A 545 -22.86 11.36 -14.23
N ALA A 546 -23.34 12.38 -14.94
CA ALA A 546 -24.08 12.22 -16.19
C ALA A 546 -23.30 11.51 -17.30
N ALA A 547 -21.96 11.48 -17.27
CA ALA A 547 -21.16 10.71 -18.23
C ALA A 547 -21.31 9.20 -18.05
N TRP A 548 -21.74 8.75 -16.87
CA TRP A 548 -21.98 7.34 -16.54
C TRP A 548 -23.46 6.98 -16.54
N SER A 549 -24.34 7.80 -17.13
CA SER A 549 -25.80 7.52 -17.10
C SER A 549 -26.17 6.19 -17.75
N TYR A 550 -25.36 5.70 -18.68
CA TYR A 550 -25.56 4.43 -19.39
C TYR A 550 -25.59 3.22 -18.44
N VAL A 551 -24.92 3.28 -17.28
CA VAL A 551 -24.94 2.17 -16.30
C VAL A 551 -26.31 1.97 -15.67
N LEU A 552 -27.19 2.97 -15.74
CA LEU A 552 -28.56 2.88 -15.23
C LEU A 552 -29.45 1.99 -16.12
N GLU A 553 -29.06 1.82 -17.39
CA GLU A 553 -29.73 0.94 -18.36
C GLU A 553 -29.23 -0.52 -18.26
N ALA A 554 -28.06 -0.74 -17.65
CA ALA A 554 -27.51 -2.05 -17.37
C ALA A 554 -28.27 -2.76 -16.24
N SER A 555 -28.14 -4.09 -16.19
CA SER A 555 -28.72 -4.93 -15.13
C SER A 555 -28.19 -4.54 -13.75
N GLU A 556 -28.95 -4.86 -12.69
CA GLU A 556 -28.59 -4.46 -11.30
C GLU A 556 -27.24 -5.02 -10.84
N ASP A 557 -26.82 -6.10 -11.47
CA ASP A 557 -25.63 -6.86 -11.16
C ASP A 557 -24.44 -6.53 -12.08
N ASP A 558 -24.60 -5.60 -13.04
CA ASP A 558 -23.52 -5.12 -13.89
C ASP A 558 -22.34 -4.53 -13.05
N PRO A 559 -21.08 -4.93 -13.32
CA PRO A 559 -19.93 -4.51 -12.53
C PRO A 559 -19.74 -2.98 -12.46
N GLN A 560 -20.01 -2.25 -13.54
CA GLN A 560 -19.86 -0.80 -13.57
C GLN A 560 -20.98 -0.12 -12.78
N ARG A 561 -22.22 -0.63 -12.88
CA ARG A 561 -23.34 -0.16 -12.06
C ARG A 561 -23.09 -0.41 -10.57
N LEU A 562 -22.58 -1.59 -10.21
CA LEU A 562 -22.21 -1.92 -8.82
C LEU A 562 -21.08 -1.03 -8.31
N PHE A 563 -20.07 -0.76 -9.14
CA PHE A 563 -19.00 0.18 -8.81
C PHE A 563 -19.55 1.57 -8.49
N VAL A 564 -20.40 2.13 -9.36
CA VAL A 564 -21.00 3.46 -9.12
C VAL A 564 -21.84 3.47 -7.84
N SER A 565 -22.62 2.41 -7.61
CA SER A 565 -23.42 2.25 -6.39
C SER A 565 -22.53 2.22 -5.14
N ALA A 566 -21.41 1.49 -5.18
CA ALA A 566 -20.44 1.43 -4.09
C ALA A 566 -19.75 2.78 -3.82
N VAL A 567 -19.41 3.54 -4.87
CA VAL A 567 -18.87 4.90 -4.72
C VAL A 567 -19.90 5.82 -4.07
N ILE A 568 -21.15 5.81 -4.53
CA ILE A 568 -22.24 6.64 -3.97
C ILE A 568 -22.50 6.26 -2.51
N GLU A 569 -22.56 4.97 -2.19
CA GLU A 569 -22.75 4.47 -0.83
C GLU A 569 -21.68 5.01 0.12
N ARG A 570 -20.40 4.96 -0.29
CA ARG A 570 -19.31 5.52 0.52
C ARG A 570 -19.35 7.04 0.61
N CYS A 571 -19.74 7.73 -0.47
CA CYS A 571 -19.96 9.18 -0.40
C CYS A 571 -21.07 9.55 0.60
N VAL A 572 -22.11 8.73 0.73
CA VAL A 572 -23.13 8.89 1.78
C VAL A 572 -22.53 8.67 3.18
N ARG A 573 -21.66 7.66 3.38
CA ARG A 573 -20.95 7.47 4.68
C ARG A 573 -20.07 8.65 5.06
N LEU A 574 -19.43 9.28 4.07
CA LEU A 574 -18.60 10.49 4.22
C LEU A 574 -19.45 11.78 4.30
N SER A 575 -20.77 11.67 4.18
CA SER A 575 -21.72 12.78 4.21
C SER A 575 -23.05 12.32 4.82
N TYR A 576 -24.18 12.66 4.18
CA TYR A 576 -25.50 12.17 4.54
C TYR A 576 -26.39 12.07 3.29
N HIS A 577 -27.38 11.17 3.35
CA HIS A 577 -28.23 10.82 2.20
C HIS A 577 -28.82 12.05 1.47
N GLN A 578 -29.40 12.99 2.22
CA GLN A 578 -30.03 14.19 1.63
C GLN A 578 -29.03 15.08 0.88
N HIS A 579 -27.78 15.18 1.35
CA HIS A 579 -26.76 15.94 0.66
C HIS A 579 -26.37 15.27 -0.66
N MET A 580 -26.10 13.96 -0.64
CA MET A 580 -25.77 13.23 -1.87
C MET A 580 -26.90 13.28 -2.89
N GLN A 581 -28.16 13.18 -2.44
CA GLN A 581 -29.32 13.37 -3.30
C GLN A 581 -29.35 14.76 -3.97
N SER A 582 -28.88 15.81 -3.29
CA SER A 582 -28.79 17.17 -3.86
C SER A 582 -27.62 17.37 -4.84
N VAL A 583 -26.58 16.53 -4.75
CA VAL A 583 -25.39 16.60 -5.62
C VAL A 583 -25.57 15.76 -6.88
N LEU A 584 -26.22 14.61 -6.77
CA LEU A 584 -26.42 13.66 -7.87
C LEU A 584 -27.52 14.12 -8.83
N PRO A 585 -27.39 13.83 -10.15
CA PRO A 585 -28.51 13.93 -11.08
C PRO A 585 -29.69 13.07 -10.62
N ALA A 586 -30.92 13.48 -10.98
CA ALA A 586 -32.14 12.84 -10.50
C ALA A 586 -32.22 11.36 -10.89
N GLU A 587 -31.76 10.98 -12.10
CA GLU A 587 -31.75 9.58 -12.51
C GLU A 587 -30.84 8.67 -11.66
N PHE A 588 -29.81 9.22 -11.01
CA PHE A 588 -28.91 8.45 -10.13
C PHE A 588 -29.48 8.20 -8.73
N HIS A 589 -30.64 8.79 -8.37
CA HIS A 589 -31.24 8.60 -7.04
C HIS A 589 -31.64 7.14 -6.79
N VAL A 590 -31.84 6.35 -7.84
CA VAL A 590 -32.09 4.89 -7.73
C VAL A 590 -30.90 4.12 -7.15
N LEU A 591 -29.68 4.66 -7.27
CA LEU A 591 -28.46 4.04 -6.74
C LEU A 591 -28.10 4.53 -5.33
N LEU A 592 -28.93 5.40 -4.71
CA LEU A 592 -28.70 5.82 -3.33
C LEU A 592 -28.95 4.66 -2.36
N PRO A 593 -28.09 4.49 -1.34
CA PRO A 593 -28.33 3.48 -0.32
C PRO A 593 -29.59 3.80 0.48
N PRO A 594 -30.28 2.78 1.03
CA PRO A 594 -31.45 3.00 1.86
C PRO A 594 -31.12 3.81 3.13
N ALA A 595 -32.13 4.46 3.70
CA ALA A 595 -31.97 5.17 4.97
C ALA A 595 -31.52 4.20 6.10
N PRO A 596 -30.48 4.55 6.88
CA PRO A 596 -29.89 3.66 7.87
C PRO A 596 -30.73 3.61 9.14
N LYS A 597 -31.87 2.91 9.10
CA LYS A 597 -32.77 2.71 10.24
C LYS A 597 -32.74 1.26 10.73
N PRO A 598 -32.78 1.01 12.05
CA PRO A 598 -32.86 -0.35 12.58
C PRO A 598 -34.21 -0.99 12.20
N ARG A 599 -34.16 -2.27 11.84
CA ARG A 599 -35.33 -3.11 11.54
C ARG A 599 -35.64 -3.97 12.78
N ILE A 600 -36.72 -3.63 13.47
CA ILE A 600 -37.15 -4.35 14.67
C ILE A 600 -38.30 -5.30 14.32
N ARG A 601 -38.03 -6.60 14.27
CA ARG A 601 -39.02 -7.62 13.87
C ARG A 601 -40.09 -7.89 14.93
N PHE A 602 -39.83 -7.50 16.19
CA PHE A 602 -40.71 -7.78 17.34
C PHE A 602 -41.67 -6.63 17.68
N GLN A 603 -41.62 -5.52 16.94
CA GLN A 603 -42.56 -4.41 17.08
C GLN A 603 -43.85 -4.71 16.30
N VAL A 604 -44.98 -4.66 17.00
CA VAL A 604 -46.30 -4.68 16.36
C VAL A 604 -46.44 -3.38 15.55
N VAL A 605 -46.54 -3.50 14.22
CA VAL A 605 -46.72 -2.37 13.32
C VAL A 605 -48.00 -1.63 13.73
N LYS A 606 -47.87 -0.38 14.20
CA LYS A 606 -49.03 0.51 14.37
C LYS A 606 -49.40 1.08 13.01
N GLU A 607 -50.68 0.97 12.66
CA GLU A 607 -51.31 1.44 11.42
C GLU A 607 -50.96 2.91 11.10
N GLU A 608 -49.89 3.19 10.36
CA GLU A 608 -49.82 4.38 9.48
C GLU A 608 -49.15 4.10 8.12
N ASP A 609 -48.37 3.02 7.96
CA ASP A 609 -47.53 2.81 6.75
C ASP A 609 -47.85 1.58 5.87
N ALA A 610 -48.93 0.81 6.10
CA ALA A 610 -49.28 -0.30 5.19
C ALA A 610 -50.79 -0.56 5.12
N ALA A 611 -51.40 -0.28 3.98
CA ALA A 611 -52.83 -0.52 3.69
C ALA A 611 -53.19 -2.01 3.49
N SER A 612 -52.40 -2.96 4.01
CA SER A 612 -52.62 -4.40 3.80
C SER A 612 -52.02 -5.34 4.86
N ALA A 613 -51.71 -4.88 6.08
CA ALA A 613 -51.17 -5.77 7.12
C ALA A 613 -52.31 -6.38 7.96
N THR A 614 -52.42 -7.71 7.94
CA THR A 614 -53.22 -8.49 8.90
C THR A 614 -52.70 -8.25 10.32
N VAL A 615 -53.60 -8.03 11.28
CA VAL A 615 -53.26 -7.91 12.71
C VAL A 615 -52.65 -9.22 13.18
N GLU A 616 -51.33 -9.28 13.33
CA GLU A 616 -50.64 -10.42 13.94
C GLU A 616 -50.90 -10.39 15.47
N GLU A 617 -51.36 -11.51 16.03
CA GLU A 617 -51.47 -11.67 17.48
C GLU A 617 -50.08 -11.54 18.14
N PRO A 618 -49.98 -10.98 19.37
CA PRO A 618 -48.70 -10.82 20.03
C PRO A 618 -48.08 -12.19 20.33
N SER A 619 -46.95 -12.48 19.69
CA SER A 619 -46.18 -13.70 19.95
C SER A 619 -45.50 -13.65 21.31
N PRO A 620 -45.16 -14.79 21.94
CA PRO A 620 -44.37 -14.84 23.18
C PRO A 620 -43.06 -14.04 23.08
N ALA A 621 -42.42 -14.02 21.90
CA ALA A 621 -41.25 -13.20 21.63
C ALA A 621 -41.53 -11.69 21.63
N SER A 622 -42.70 -11.24 21.15
CA SER A 622 -43.10 -9.83 21.22
C SER A 622 -43.39 -9.39 22.67
N GLU A 623 -44.03 -10.24 23.48
CA GLU A 623 -44.23 -9.97 24.91
C GLU A 623 -42.90 -9.86 25.66
N PHE A 624 -41.96 -10.76 25.34
CA PHE A 624 -40.61 -10.72 25.88
C PHE A 624 -39.87 -9.45 25.47
N TYR A 625 -39.95 -9.06 24.19
CA TYR A 625 -39.36 -7.84 23.67
C TYR A 625 -39.86 -6.59 24.41
N GLN A 626 -41.17 -6.48 24.68
CA GLN A 626 -41.73 -5.37 25.45
C GLN A 626 -41.22 -5.35 26.90
N SER A 627 -41.10 -6.53 27.52
CA SER A 627 -40.59 -6.70 28.88
C SER A 627 -39.12 -6.29 29.00
N VAL A 628 -38.27 -6.75 28.08
CA VAL A 628 -36.85 -6.40 28.02
C VAL A 628 -36.67 -4.90 27.74
N THR A 629 -37.41 -4.34 26.78
CA THR A 629 -37.37 -2.91 26.45
C THR A 629 -37.72 -2.06 27.67
N THR A 630 -38.76 -2.45 28.42
CA THR A 630 -39.16 -1.76 29.65
C THR A 630 -38.09 -1.87 30.72
N LYS A 631 -37.49 -3.05 30.89
CA LYS A 631 -36.39 -3.28 31.83
C LYS A 631 -35.18 -2.41 31.50
N LEU A 632 -34.78 -2.32 30.22
CA LEU A 632 -33.63 -1.53 29.77
C LEU A 632 -33.80 -0.02 29.96
N LYS A 633 -35.03 0.52 29.90
CA LYS A 633 -35.33 1.92 30.24
C LYS A 633 -34.97 2.27 31.69
N GLY A 634 -34.98 1.29 32.59
CA GLY A 634 -34.52 1.44 33.97
C GLY A 634 -32.99 1.46 34.13
N HIS A 635 -32.24 1.34 33.02
CA HIS A 635 -30.77 1.27 32.99
C HIS A 635 -30.16 0.29 34.02
N PRO A 636 -30.64 -0.96 34.15
CA PRO A 636 -30.14 -1.91 35.15
C PRO A 636 -28.66 -2.22 34.93
N PRO A 637 -27.85 -2.48 35.96
CA PRO A 637 -26.52 -3.04 35.78
C PRO A 637 -26.61 -4.45 35.19
N ALA A 638 -25.57 -4.92 34.47
CA ALA A 638 -25.55 -6.25 33.87
C ALA A 638 -25.78 -7.37 34.91
N SER A 639 -25.20 -7.22 36.10
CA SER A 639 -25.39 -8.14 37.23
C SER A 639 -26.83 -8.30 37.71
N ALA A 640 -27.71 -7.33 37.44
CA ALA A 640 -29.13 -7.40 37.76
C ALA A 640 -30.00 -7.85 36.57
N LEU A 641 -29.48 -7.75 35.34
CA LEU A 641 -30.20 -8.13 34.14
C LEU A 641 -30.23 -9.64 33.95
N ARG A 642 -29.11 -10.33 34.15
CA ARG A 642 -29.04 -11.80 34.02
C ARG A 642 -29.93 -12.58 35.00
N PRO A 643 -29.93 -12.29 36.32
CA PRO A 643 -30.85 -12.97 37.23
C PRO A 643 -32.32 -12.76 36.84
N TRP A 644 -32.66 -11.55 36.39
CA TRP A 644 -34.00 -11.26 35.89
C TRP A 644 -34.34 -12.06 34.61
N LEU A 645 -33.42 -12.18 33.66
CA LEU A 645 -33.61 -13.05 32.48
C LEU A 645 -33.83 -14.51 32.89
N ASN A 646 -33.06 -15.03 33.84
CA ASN A 646 -33.22 -16.41 34.34
C ASN A 646 -34.58 -16.65 35.02
N GLU A 647 -35.21 -15.62 35.57
CA GLU A 647 -36.55 -15.70 36.18
C GLU A 647 -37.68 -15.56 35.14
N GLU A 648 -37.50 -14.71 34.13
CA GLU A 648 -38.51 -14.45 33.11
C GLU A 648 -38.54 -15.50 31.98
N LEU A 649 -37.37 -15.98 31.52
CA LEU A 649 -37.29 -16.92 30.40
C LEU A 649 -38.09 -18.21 30.61
N PRO A 650 -38.08 -18.87 31.79
CA PRO A 650 -38.88 -20.08 32.01
C PRO A 650 -40.39 -19.86 31.99
N ARG A 651 -40.87 -18.61 32.05
CA ARG A 651 -42.30 -18.26 32.01
C ARG A 651 -42.84 -18.10 30.59
N LEU A 652 -41.94 -18.07 29.60
CA LEU A 652 -42.24 -17.80 28.20
C LEU A 652 -41.91 -19.03 27.37
N ASP A 653 -42.77 -19.34 26.39
CA ASP A 653 -42.53 -20.42 25.43
C ASP A 653 -41.66 -19.89 24.28
N ILE A 654 -40.40 -19.57 24.58
CA ILE A 654 -39.41 -19.08 23.61
C ILE A 654 -38.13 -19.92 23.69
N SER A 655 -37.52 -20.16 22.52
CA SER A 655 -36.23 -20.84 22.48
C SER A 655 -35.11 -19.94 23.01
N ARG A 656 -33.98 -20.56 23.39
CA ARG A 656 -32.76 -19.84 23.79
C ARG A 656 -32.28 -18.89 22.68
N ALA A 657 -32.32 -19.33 21.42
CA ALA A 657 -31.92 -18.51 20.28
C ALA A 657 -32.81 -17.26 20.14
N GLU A 658 -34.13 -17.41 20.24
CA GLU A 658 -35.07 -16.28 20.21
C GLU A 658 -34.86 -15.34 21.40
N ALA A 659 -34.59 -15.88 22.59
CA ALA A 659 -34.29 -15.06 23.76
C ALA A 659 -33.06 -14.17 23.56
N ILE A 660 -31.98 -14.73 22.99
CA ILE A 660 -30.75 -13.99 22.65
C ILE A 660 -31.05 -12.92 21.60
N GLU A 661 -31.74 -13.29 20.52
CA GLU A 661 -32.11 -12.37 19.44
C GLU A 661 -32.93 -11.19 19.98
N VAL A 662 -33.95 -11.45 20.80
CA VAL A 662 -34.81 -10.41 21.38
C VAL A 662 -34.02 -9.47 22.29
N VAL A 663 -33.22 -10.01 23.22
CA VAL A 663 -32.44 -9.17 24.15
C VAL A 663 -31.46 -8.29 23.40
N TRP A 664 -30.71 -8.86 22.45
CA TRP A 664 -29.76 -8.08 21.67
C TRP A 664 -30.43 -7.10 20.73
N THR A 665 -31.59 -7.43 20.16
CA THR A 665 -32.40 -6.46 19.40
C THR A 665 -32.78 -5.26 20.26
N CYS A 666 -33.22 -5.47 21.50
CA CYS A 666 -33.55 -4.37 22.42
C CYS A 666 -32.33 -3.51 22.78
N ILE A 667 -31.15 -4.13 23.00
CA ILE A 667 -29.91 -3.42 23.29
C ILE A 667 -29.47 -2.58 22.07
N LEU A 668 -29.51 -3.17 20.87
CA LEU A 668 -29.14 -2.50 19.63
C LEU A 668 -30.04 -1.30 19.35
N GLU A 669 -31.35 -1.44 19.58
CA GLU A 669 -32.32 -0.36 19.45
C GLU A 669 -32.09 0.75 20.47
N ALA A 670 -31.85 0.40 21.74
CA ALA A 670 -31.53 1.37 22.79
C ALA A 670 -30.26 2.17 22.46
N GLY A 671 -29.33 1.59 21.71
CA GLY A 671 -28.09 2.22 21.24
C GLY A 671 -28.16 2.93 19.90
N ALA A 672 -29.31 2.90 19.20
CA ALA A 672 -29.40 3.30 17.79
C ALA A 672 -29.20 4.80 17.53
N ALA A 673 -29.26 5.66 18.56
CA ALA A 673 -29.16 7.11 18.40
C ALA A 673 -27.77 7.56 17.90
N THR A 674 -26.69 7.03 18.48
CA THR A 674 -25.31 7.30 18.03
C THR A 674 -24.39 6.13 18.35
N PHE A 675 -23.27 6.00 17.64
CA PHE A 675 -22.23 5.00 17.96
C PHE A 675 -21.68 5.14 19.38
N THR A 676 -21.72 6.33 20.00
CA THR A 676 -21.33 6.51 21.40
C THR A 676 -22.31 5.82 22.35
N HIS A 677 -23.62 5.93 22.12
CA HIS A 677 -24.62 5.21 22.92
C HIS A 677 -24.46 3.70 22.77
N MET A 678 -24.31 3.23 21.53
CA MET A 678 -24.02 1.83 21.25
C MET A 678 -22.78 1.35 22.02
N ARG A 679 -21.65 2.07 21.93
CA ARG A 679 -20.41 1.69 22.63
C ARG A 679 -20.61 1.60 24.15
N LEU A 680 -21.30 2.56 24.76
CA LEU A 680 -21.58 2.53 26.20
C LEU A 680 -22.43 1.33 26.62
N LEU A 681 -23.41 0.94 25.79
CA LEU A 681 -24.22 -0.26 26.05
C LEU A 681 -23.40 -1.54 25.88
N LEU A 682 -22.53 -1.61 24.88
CA LEU A 682 -21.60 -2.73 24.71
C LEU A 682 -20.59 -2.81 25.87
N GLU A 683 -20.02 -1.70 26.33
CA GLU A 683 -19.17 -1.69 27.54
C GLU A 683 -19.91 -2.18 28.80
N LYS A 684 -21.23 -1.91 28.88
CA LYS A 684 -22.06 -2.25 30.03
C LYS A 684 -22.59 -3.68 30.01
N TYR A 685 -22.99 -4.20 28.85
CA TYR A 685 -23.70 -5.48 28.68
C TYR A 685 -22.95 -6.48 27.80
N GLY A 686 -21.89 -6.04 27.11
CA GLY A 686 -21.12 -6.80 26.11
C GLY A 686 -19.94 -7.55 26.72
N LYS A 687 -20.22 -8.42 27.69
CA LYS A 687 -19.29 -9.51 28.02
C LYS A 687 -20.00 -10.83 27.76
N ARG A 688 -19.30 -11.76 27.10
CA ARG A 688 -19.82 -13.08 26.68
C ARG A 688 -20.66 -13.77 27.76
N ASN A 689 -20.13 -13.82 28.98
CA ASN A 689 -20.75 -14.56 30.09
C ASN A 689 -21.66 -13.71 30.96
N GLU A 690 -21.87 -12.43 30.67
CA GLU A 690 -22.66 -11.57 31.56
C GLU A 690 -24.16 -11.73 31.40
N LEU A 691 -24.66 -12.03 30.19
CA LEU A 691 -26.09 -12.16 29.92
C LEU A 691 -26.55 -13.61 29.75
N PHE A 692 -25.90 -14.35 28.85
CA PHE A 692 -26.36 -15.70 28.47
C PHE A 692 -25.32 -16.81 28.76
N GLY A 693 -24.03 -16.51 28.91
CA GLY A 693 -22.98 -17.52 29.09
C GLY A 693 -22.78 -18.04 30.53
N GLY A 694 -22.29 -19.26 30.68
CA GLY A 694 -21.89 -19.89 31.96
C GLY A 694 -20.53 -20.59 31.86
N GLU A 695 -19.82 -20.78 32.99
CA GLU A 695 -18.49 -21.44 32.99
C GLU A 695 -18.56 -22.90 32.49
N ASP A 696 -19.71 -23.57 32.70
CA ASP A 696 -19.94 -24.97 32.32
C ASP A 696 -20.75 -25.13 31.00
N GLN A 697 -20.92 -24.07 30.21
CA GLN A 697 -21.72 -24.15 28.97
C GLN A 697 -21.01 -25.04 27.91
N PRO A 698 -21.71 -25.99 27.28
CA PRO A 698 -21.14 -26.77 26.18
C PRO A 698 -20.65 -25.87 25.04
N ALA A 699 -19.53 -26.25 24.42
CA ALA A 699 -18.92 -25.47 23.34
C ALA A 699 -19.88 -25.23 22.16
N GLU A 700 -20.65 -26.25 21.77
CA GLU A 700 -21.63 -26.18 20.67
C GLU A 700 -22.76 -25.18 20.95
N GLU A 701 -23.28 -25.14 22.18
CA GLU A 701 -24.32 -24.18 22.58
C GLU A 701 -23.75 -22.75 22.58
N ALA A 702 -22.50 -22.59 23.02
CA ALA A 702 -21.83 -21.29 22.99
C ALA A 702 -21.53 -20.81 21.55
N ASP A 703 -21.13 -21.70 20.64
CA ASP A 703 -20.96 -21.40 19.22
C ASP A 703 -22.30 -20.95 18.59
N ALA A 704 -23.39 -21.64 18.92
CA ALA A 704 -24.73 -21.29 18.43
C ALA A 704 -25.19 -19.92 18.95
N ASP A 705 -24.99 -19.63 20.24
CA ASP A 705 -25.32 -18.32 20.85
C ASP A 705 -24.55 -17.17 20.18
N GLU A 706 -23.25 -17.35 19.94
CA GLU A 706 -22.40 -16.38 19.25
C GLU A 706 -22.90 -16.12 17.82
N LEU A 707 -23.27 -17.18 17.09
CA LEU A 707 -23.80 -17.06 15.73
C LEU A 707 -25.15 -16.32 15.71
N VAL A 708 -26.05 -16.60 16.66
CA VAL A 708 -27.32 -15.89 16.80
C VAL A 708 -27.09 -14.41 17.04
N LEU A 709 -26.12 -14.03 17.87
CA LEU A 709 -25.75 -12.63 18.10
C LEU A 709 -25.30 -11.94 16.80
N VAL A 710 -24.39 -12.55 16.04
CA VAL A 710 -23.91 -11.98 14.76
C VAL A 710 -25.08 -11.80 13.78
N LYS A 711 -25.94 -12.82 13.64
CA LYS A 711 -27.14 -12.75 12.80
C LYS A 711 -28.11 -11.66 13.25
N THR A 712 -28.26 -11.47 14.56
CA THR A 712 -29.12 -10.42 15.15
C THR A 712 -28.65 -9.04 14.72
N VAL A 713 -27.34 -8.77 14.81
CA VAL A 713 -26.77 -7.48 14.36
C VAL A 713 -27.01 -7.26 12.86
N ALA A 714 -26.75 -8.27 12.04
CA ALA A 714 -26.97 -8.20 10.59
C ALA A 714 -28.45 -7.94 10.24
N ASN A 715 -29.37 -8.61 10.94
CA ASN A 715 -30.82 -8.47 10.72
C ASN A 715 -31.34 -7.10 11.14
N VAL A 716 -30.93 -6.60 12.32
CA VAL A 716 -31.36 -5.29 12.83
C VAL A 716 -30.84 -4.18 11.93
N TRP A 717 -29.59 -4.27 11.47
CA TRP A 717 -28.95 -3.22 10.67
C TRP A 717 -28.84 -3.53 9.19
N LEU A 718 -29.72 -4.39 8.64
CA LEU A 718 -29.68 -4.83 7.23
C LEU A 718 -29.62 -3.65 6.22
N LYS A 719 -30.25 -2.51 6.55
CA LYS A 719 -30.26 -1.29 5.72
C LYS A 719 -29.05 -0.37 5.96
N SER A 720 -28.13 -0.74 6.84
CA SER A 720 -26.93 0.04 7.13
C SER A 720 -25.70 -0.86 7.30
N PRO A 721 -25.07 -1.22 6.18
CA PRO A 721 -23.80 -1.96 6.17
C PRO A 721 -22.73 -1.39 7.11
N GLN A 722 -22.64 -0.05 7.20
CA GLN A 722 -21.72 0.63 8.11
C GLN A 722 -21.96 0.27 9.59
N HIS A 723 -23.23 0.21 10.03
CA HIS A 723 -23.55 -0.15 11.41
C HIS A 723 -23.22 -1.61 11.69
N ILE A 724 -23.52 -2.52 10.76
CA ILE A 724 -23.17 -3.94 10.88
C ILE A 724 -21.67 -4.07 11.12
N GLY A 725 -20.84 -3.50 10.25
CA GLY A 725 -19.39 -3.62 10.34
C GLY A 725 -18.80 -3.02 11.63
N LEU A 726 -19.24 -1.81 12.01
CA LEU A 726 -18.73 -1.14 13.21
C LEU A 726 -19.16 -1.85 14.50
N ILE A 727 -20.40 -2.33 14.58
CA ILE A 727 -20.91 -3.02 15.76
C ILE A 727 -20.26 -4.38 15.92
N LEU A 728 -20.20 -5.19 14.85
CA LEU A 728 -19.53 -6.50 14.90
C LEU A 728 -18.05 -6.37 15.25
N ASN A 729 -17.33 -5.40 14.67
CA ASN A 729 -15.93 -5.15 15.02
C ASN A 729 -15.77 -4.73 16.49
N ALA A 730 -16.67 -3.90 17.02
CA ALA A 730 -16.66 -3.53 18.45
C ALA A 730 -16.94 -4.75 19.35
N MET A 731 -17.91 -5.58 19.00
CA MET A 731 -18.27 -6.79 19.73
C MET A 731 -17.13 -7.84 19.70
N LEU A 732 -16.47 -8.02 18.56
CA LEU A 732 -15.30 -8.90 18.40
C LEU A 732 -14.17 -8.46 19.33
N ARG A 733 -13.85 -7.16 19.35
CA ARG A 733 -12.79 -6.59 20.21
C ARG A 733 -13.07 -6.69 21.70
N GLN A 734 -14.35 -6.75 22.08
CA GLN A 734 -14.78 -6.99 23.46
C GLN A 734 -14.90 -8.48 23.81
N GLY A 735 -14.70 -9.38 22.84
CA GLY A 735 -14.75 -10.82 23.04
C GLY A 735 -16.17 -11.38 23.25
N LEU A 736 -17.20 -10.75 22.68
CA LEU A 736 -18.56 -11.30 22.72
C LEU A 736 -18.69 -12.58 21.88
N PHE A 737 -17.90 -12.68 20.81
CA PHE A 737 -17.80 -13.86 19.96
C PHE A 737 -16.37 -14.01 19.43
N ARG A 738 -16.03 -15.21 18.97
CA ARG A 738 -14.73 -15.53 18.36
C ARG A 738 -14.66 -15.14 16.88
N PRO A 739 -13.45 -14.93 16.33
CA PRO A 739 -13.28 -14.72 14.88
C PRO A 739 -13.93 -15.81 14.02
N ALA A 740 -13.86 -17.07 14.46
CA ALA A 740 -14.47 -18.22 13.76
C ALA A 740 -15.98 -18.04 13.52
N THR A 741 -16.70 -17.42 14.45
CA THR A 741 -18.13 -17.16 14.35
C THR A 741 -18.47 -16.26 13.17
N ILE A 742 -17.63 -15.24 12.89
CA ILE A 742 -17.80 -14.40 11.70
C ILE A 742 -17.54 -15.20 10.43
N ILE A 743 -16.49 -16.03 10.40
CA ILE A 743 -16.20 -16.90 9.25
C ILE A 743 -17.39 -17.83 8.96
N THR A 744 -17.95 -18.45 9.99
CA THR A 744 -19.16 -19.28 9.88
C THR A 744 -20.35 -18.48 9.38
N TRP A 745 -20.58 -17.27 9.93
CA TRP A 745 -21.69 -16.40 9.55
C TRP A 745 -21.66 -16.01 8.07
N VAL A 746 -20.50 -15.71 7.50
CA VAL A 746 -20.34 -15.30 6.09
C VAL A 746 -20.93 -16.35 5.14
N PHE A 747 -20.86 -17.64 5.48
CA PHE A 747 -21.42 -18.73 4.67
C PHE A 747 -22.82 -19.19 5.11
N THR A 748 -23.52 -18.42 5.95
CA THR A 748 -24.93 -18.69 6.25
C THR A 748 -25.83 -18.11 5.16
N PRO A 749 -27.05 -18.65 4.93
CA PRO A 749 -27.95 -18.16 3.89
C PRO A 749 -28.21 -16.65 3.98
N ASP A 750 -28.31 -16.11 5.20
CA ASP A 750 -28.54 -14.68 5.46
C ASP A 750 -27.41 -13.79 4.90
N ALA A 751 -26.16 -14.26 4.94
CA ALA A 751 -25.00 -13.51 4.45
C ALA A 751 -24.71 -13.82 2.97
N VAL A 752 -24.92 -15.07 2.53
CA VAL A 752 -24.74 -15.52 1.14
C VAL A 752 -25.60 -14.69 0.18
N GLN A 753 -26.84 -14.39 0.55
CA GLN A 753 -27.73 -13.52 -0.24
C GLN A 753 -27.23 -12.07 -0.36
N GLN A 754 -26.20 -11.68 0.39
CA GLN A 754 -25.66 -10.32 0.45
C GLN A 754 -24.27 -10.21 -0.21
N TYR A 755 -23.77 -11.25 -0.87
CA TYR A 755 -22.41 -11.28 -1.45
C TYR A 755 -22.14 -10.24 -2.54
N SER A 756 -23.18 -9.75 -3.20
CA SER A 756 -23.08 -8.62 -4.15
C SER A 756 -22.72 -7.30 -3.46
N TRP A 757 -22.87 -7.22 -2.13
CA TRP A 757 -22.50 -6.04 -1.36
C TRP A 757 -21.10 -6.18 -0.74
N PRO A 758 -20.23 -5.16 -0.87
CA PRO A 758 -18.86 -5.23 -0.36
C PRO A 758 -18.72 -5.45 1.15
N TYR A 759 -19.71 -5.08 1.95
CA TYR A 759 -19.58 -5.01 3.40
C TYR A 759 -19.37 -6.37 4.07
N VAL A 760 -19.92 -7.44 3.51
CA VAL A 760 -19.74 -8.80 4.05
C VAL A 760 -18.25 -9.15 4.03
N TRP A 761 -17.60 -8.85 2.91
CA TRP A 761 -16.17 -9.05 2.69
C TRP A 761 -15.32 -8.06 3.49
N GLU A 762 -15.76 -6.83 3.70
CA GLU A 762 -15.10 -5.88 4.61
C GLU A 762 -15.04 -6.43 6.04
N ILE A 763 -16.16 -6.98 6.55
CA ILE A 763 -16.24 -7.59 7.89
C ILE A 763 -15.32 -8.81 8.01
N LEU A 764 -15.33 -9.69 7.01
CA LEU A 764 -14.42 -10.83 6.93
C LEU A 764 -12.96 -10.38 7.00
N ASN A 765 -12.58 -9.44 6.13
CA ASN A 765 -11.22 -8.92 6.03
C ASN A 765 -10.76 -8.24 7.32
N ASP A 766 -11.62 -7.45 7.96
CA ASP A 766 -11.33 -6.81 9.25
C ASP A 766 -11.15 -7.85 10.38
N THR A 767 -11.89 -8.95 10.32
CA THR A 767 -11.78 -10.06 11.28
C THR A 767 -10.46 -10.81 11.14
N LEU A 768 -10.06 -11.17 9.91
CA LEU A 768 -8.77 -11.81 9.67
C LEU A 768 -7.61 -10.87 10.02
N LYS A 769 -7.73 -9.59 9.67
CA LYS A 769 -6.76 -8.55 10.03
C LYS A 769 -6.64 -8.37 11.54
N PHE A 770 -7.73 -8.47 12.29
CA PHE A 770 -7.70 -8.41 13.76
C PHE A 770 -6.79 -9.49 14.36
N VAL A 771 -6.86 -10.73 13.86
CA VAL A 771 -5.98 -11.83 14.28
C VAL A 771 -4.53 -11.57 13.84
N GLN A 772 -4.33 -11.13 12.59
CA GLN A 772 -3.00 -10.83 12.06
C GLN A 772 -2.30 -9.68 12.80
N ASP A 773 -3.03 -8.62 13.18
CA ASP A 773 -2.52 -7.50 13.97
C ASP A 773 -2.13 -7.95 15.39
N ALA A 774 -2.85 -8.92 15.98
CA ALA A 774 -2.48 -9.54 17.25
C ALA A 774 -1.18 -10.35 17.14
N ILE A 775 -1.01 -11.12 16.06
CA ILE A 775 0.26 -11.83 15.75
C ILE A 775 1.41 -10.83 15.62
N ARG A 776 1.24 -9.78 14.81
CA ARG A 776 2.25 -8.72 14.60
C ARG A 776 2.64 -8.03 15.90
N THR A 777 1.65 -7.76 16.77
CA THR A 777 1.90 -7.17 18.09
C THR A 777 2.76 -8.08 18.96
N LYS A 778 2.48 -9.39 18.98
CA LYS A 778 3.29 -10.38 19.71
C LYS A 778 4.70 -10.53 19.14
N THR A 779 4.84 -10.56 17.81
CA THR A 779 6.14 -10.58 17.13
C THR A 779 6.99 -9.37 17.55
N ARG A 780 6.40 -8.17 17.52
CA ARG A 780 7.11 -6.94 17.94
C ARG A 780 7.52 -6.98 19.42
N GLN A 781 6.70 -7.55 20.30
CA GLN A 781 7.06 -7.73 21.72
C GLN A 781 8.25 -8.69 21.89
N LEU A 782 8.33 -9.76 21.09
CA LEU A 782 9.46 -10.69 21.09
C LEU A 782 10.74 -10.01 20.57
N GLU A 783 10.65 -9.25 19.48
CA GLU A 783 11.78 -8.48 18.94
C GLU A 783 12.32 -7.46 19.96
N GLN A 784 11.42 -6.77 20.68
CA GLN A 784 11.78 -5.84 21.75
C GLN A 784 12.43 -6.55 22.94
N ALA A 785 11.97 -7.75 23.30
CA ALA A 785 12.58 -8.56 24.35
C ALA A 785 13.98 -9.07 23.95
N ALA A 786 14.22 -9.31 22.66
CA ALA A 786 15.49 -9.77 22.12
C ALA A 786 16.52 -8.64 21.87
N ALA A 787 16.12 -7.37 21.96
CA ALA A 787 17.00 -6.23 21.73
C ALA A 787 17.97 -5.99 22.92
N PRO A 788 19.25 -5.65 22.68
CA PRO A 788 20.20 -5.36 23.75
C PRO A 788 19.76 -4.13 24.56
N ARG A 789 19.54 -4.32 25.87
CA ARG A 789 19.12 -3.25 26.79
C ARG A 789 20.24 -2.23 27.01
N SER A 790 19.88 -0.94 27.00
CA SER A 790 20.79 0.13 27.40
C SER A 790 21.11 0.05 28.90
N SER A 791 22.22 0.64 29.35
CA SER A 791 22.60 0.61 30.78
C SER A 791 21.56 1.28 31.70
N ASP A 792 20.76 2.19 31.15
CA ASP A 792 19.73 2.95 31.87
C ASP A 792 18.39 2.19 32.03
N ASP A 793 18.18 1.10 31.27
CA ASP A 793 16.95 0.28 31.32
C ASP A 793 17.04 -0.88 32.33
N ARG A 794 18.15 -1.00 33.08
CA ARG A 794 18.38 -2.11 34.02
C ARG A 794 17.51 -2.04 35.28
N ASP A 795 16.88 -0.89 35.55
CA ASP A 795 16.08 -0.66 36.76
C ASP A 795 14.57 -0.94 36.58
N ASN A 796 14.13 -1.38 35.39
CA ASN A 796 12.74 -1.81 35.14
C ASN A 796 12.59 -3.33 35.31
N GLU A 797 11.94 -3.77 36.39
CA GLU A 797 11.84 -5.19 36.80
C GLU A 797 10.83 -6.05 36.01
N ASP A 798 10.04 -5.50 35.08
CA ASP A 798 9.09 -6.30 34.28
C ASP A 798 9.79 -6.95 33.07
N MET A 799 10.48 -8.07 33.31
CA MET A 799 10.90 -8.97 32.24
C MET A 799 9.66 -9.59 31.56
N PRO A 800 9.45 -9.38 30.25
CA PRO A 800 8.41 -10.08 29.52
C PRO A 800 8.70 -11.58 29.54
N ASP A 801 7.69 -12.40 29.84
CA ASP A 801 7.79 -13.86 29.70
C ASP A 801 7.86 -14.23 28.21
N VAL A 802 9.09 -14.39 27.70
CA VAL A 802 9.37 -14.70 26.30
C VAL A 802 8.69 -16.00 25.88
N ALA A 803 8.70 -17.03 26.74
CA ALA A 803 8.06 -18.31 26.43
C ALA A 803 6.53 -18.16 26.29
N ALA A 804 5.88 -17.42 27.20
CA ALA A 804 4.46 -17.14 27.08
C ALA A 804 4.11 -16.28 25.85
N LEU A 805 5.00 -15.36 25.43
CA LEU A 805 4.83 -14.58 24.21
C LEU A 805 4.98 -15.43 22.95
N GLU A 806 5.95 -16.34 22.91
CA GLU A 806 6.16 -17.30 21.81
C GLU A 806 4.97 -18.26 21.68
N ASP A 807 4.53 -18.85 22.79
CA ASP A 807 3.35 -19.72 22.84
C ASP A 807 2.10 -18.97 22.39
N GLY A 808 1.92 -17.73 22.85
CA GLY A 808 0.80 -16.89 22.45
C GLY A 808 0.81 -16.56 20.96
N ARG A 809 1.98 -16.23 20.39
CA ARG A 809 2.14 -15.97 18.95
C ARG A 809 1.81 -17.22 18.14
N LYS A 810 2.33 -18.39 18.54
CA LYS A 810 2.08 -19.66 17.84
C LYS A 810 0.60 -20.03 17.86
N ARG A 811 -0.08 -19.90 19.01
CA ARG A 811 -1.53 -20.15 19.11
C ARG A 811 -2.33 -19.26 18.16
N LEU A 812 -1.99 -17.98 18.03
CA LEU A 812 -2.65 -17.06 17.11
C LEU A 812 -2.36 -17.40 15.64
N GLN A 813 -1.16 -17.87 15.31
CA GLN A 813 -0.82 -18.37 13.97
C GLN A 813 -1.64 -19.62 13.63
N ASP A 814 -1.75 -20.57 14.57
CA ASP A 814 -2.57 -21.77 14.41
C ASP A 814 -4.06 -21.42 14.28
N GLU A 815 -4.56 -20.44 15.05
CA GLU A 815 -5.92 -19.92 14.92
C GLU A 815 -6.15 -19.33 13.52
N LEU A 816 -5.28 -18.44 13.05
CA LEU A 816 -5.39 -17.86 11.71
C LEU A 816 -5.40 -18.94 10.61
N ARG A 817 -4.52 -19.94 10.73
CA ARG A 817 -4.47 -21.09 9.82
C ARG A 817 -5.81 -21.83 9.78
N GLN A 818 -6.39 -22.14 10.94
CA GLN A 818 -7.69 -22.82 11.04
C GLN A 818 -8.84 -21.97 10.46
N LEU A 819 -8.82 -20.66 10.68
CA LEU A 819 -9.81 -19.74 10.10
C LEU A 819 -9.74 -19.73 8.57
N LEU A 820 -8.53 -19.72 8.00
CA LEU A 820 -8.33 -19.78 6.54
C LEU A 820 -8.82 -21.12 5.98
N VAL A 821 -8.53 -22.23 6.65
CA VAL A 821 -9.05 -23.54 6.23
C VAL A 821 -10.57 -23.57 6.23
N LEU A 822 -11.21 -23.10 7.31
CA LEU A 822 -12.67 -22.99 7.42
C LEU A 822 -13.25 -22.11 6.31
N LEU A 823 -12.57 -21.03 5.97
CA LEU A 823 -12.98 -20.09 4.93
C LEU A 823 -12.96 -20.73 3.54
N PHE A 824 -11.88 -21.41 3.16
CA PHE A 824 -11.77 -22.09 1.86
C PHE A 824 -12.75 -23.27 1.74
N ARG A 825 -12.99 -24.01 2.84
CA ARG A 825 -14.08 -25.01 2.90
C ARG A 825 -15.44 -24.38 2.65
N GLY A 826 -15.70 -23.22 3.27
CA GLY A 826 -16.94 -22.46 3.10
C GLY A 826 -17.15 -22.01 1.66
N PHE A 827 -16.11 -21.47 1.00
CA PHE A 827 -16.17 -21.06 -0.41
C PHE A 827 -16.53 -22.23 -1.33
N ASN A 828 -15.81 -23.35 -1.21
CA ASN A 828 -16.10 -24.54 -2.01
C ASN A 828 -17.55 -25.01 -1.83
N ARG A 829 -18.04 -25.02 -0.58
CA ARG A 829 -19.42 -25.42 -0.27
C ARG A 829 -20.46 -24.52 -0.94
N VAL A 830 -20.39 -23.21 -0.72
CA VAL A 830 -21.46 -22.30 -1.23
C VAL A 830 -21.46 -22.22 -2.74
N VAL A 831 -20.29 -22.36 -3.39
CA VAL A 831 -20.20 -22.42 -4.85
C VAL A 831 -20.85 -23.70 -5.37
N ALA A 832 -20.57 -24.85 -4.75
CA ALA A 832 -21.19 -26.11 -5.12
C ALA A 832 -22.72 -26.10 -4.91
N GLU A 833 -23.18 -25.55 -3.78
CA GLU A 833 -24.62 -25.39 -3.47
C GLU A 833 -25.32 -24.51 -4.52
N HIS A 834 -24.74 -23.36 -4.88
CA HIS A 834 -25.31 -22.48 -5.90
C HIS A 834 -25.39 -23.12 -7.29
N LYS A 835 -24.35 -23.86 -7.71
CA LYS A 835 -24.41 -24.61 -8.97
C LYS A 835 -25.51 -25.66 -8.97
N ALA A 836 -25.64 -26.40 -7.86
CA ALA A 836 -26.70 -27.40 -7.71
C ALA A 836 -28.11 -26.77 -7.73
N GLU A 837 -28.28 -25.59 -7.13
CA GLU A 837 -29.53 -24.81 -7.20
C GLU A 837 -29.82 -24.38 -8.64
N CYS A 838 -28.84 -23.80 -9.34
CA CYS A 838 -29.01 -23.37 -10.74
C CYS A 838 -29.32 -24.55 -11.68
N ASP A 839 -28.62 -25.68 -11.50
CA ASP A 839 -28.89 -26.91 -12.23
C ASP A 839 -30.33 -27.41 -12.01
N SER A 840 -30.86 -27.24 -10.80
CA SER A 840 -32.24 -27.61 -10.48
C SER A 840 -33.28 -26.68 -11.10
N GLU A 841 -32.93 -25.41 -11.30
CA GLU A 841 -33.78 -24.37 -11.90
C GLU A 841 -33.63 -24.26 -13.43
N GLY A 842 -32.58 -24.86 -14.00
CA GLY A 842 -32.22 -24.74 -15.41
C GLY A 842 -31.63 -23.37 -15.78
N SER A 843 -31.03 -22.67 -14.81
CA SER A 843 -30.36 -21.38 -14.98
C SER A 843 -28.84 -21.54 -15.15
N ASP A 844 -28.18 -20.52 -15.70
CA ASP A 844 -26.71 -20.51 -15.80
C ASP A 844 -26.11 -20.09 -14.45
N PRO A 845 -25.24 -20.92 -13.82
CA PRO A 845 -24.61 -20.57 -12.55
C PRO A 845 -23.58 -19.44 -12.65
N ARG A 846 -23.19 -18.98 -13.86
CA ARG A 846 -22.16 -17.95 -14.04
C ARG A 846 -22.67 -16.51 -13.89
N ASP A 847 -23.57 -16.30 -12.94
CA ASP A 847 -24.09 -15.00 -12.57
C ASP A 847 -23.05 -14.15 -11.82
N ASN A 848 -23.41 -12.92 -11.44
CA ASN A 848 -22.51 -12.02 -10.72
C ASN A 848 -22.28 -12.44 -9.26
N TRP A 849 -23.21 -13.17 -8.65
CA TRP A 849 -23.01 -13.73 -7.31
C TRP A 849 -21.84 -14.74 -7.35
N PHE A 850 -21.87 -15.64 -8.33
CA PHE A 850 -20.85 -16.66 -8.55
C PHE A 850 -19.48 -16.04 -8.82
N ARG A 851 -19.42 -15.06 -9.74
CA ARG A 851 -18.19 -14.33 -10.05
C ARG A 851 -17.64 -13.60 -8.82
N SER A 852 -18.50 -12.93 -8.06
CA SER A 852 -18.11 -12.25 -6.82
C SER A 852 -17.54 -13.24 -5.79
N ALA A 853 -18.20 -14.39 -5.57
CA ALA A 853 -17.75 -15.39 -4.61
C ALA A 853 -16.34 -15.91 -4.96
N LEU A 854 -16.10 -16.28 -6.22
CA LEU A 854 -14.78 -16.75 -6.68
C LEU A 854 -13.72 -15.64 -6.62
N ALA A 855 -14.07 -14.41 -7.02
CA ALA A 855 -13.14 -13.29 -6.98
C ALA A 855 -12.75 -12.91 -5.54
N GLN A 856 -13.65 -13.11 -4.57
CA GLN A 856 -13.36 -12.91 -3.14
C GLN A 856 -12.50 -14.03 -2.58
N MET A 857 -12.74 -15.29 -2.98
CA MET A 857 -11.87 -16.41 -2.66
C MET A 857 -10.44 -16.16 -3.15
N GLN A 858 -10.28 -15.69 -4.38
CA GLN A 858 -8.98 -15.30 -4.94
C GLN A 858 -8.34 -14.13 -4.17
N ALA A 859 -9.11 -13.08 -3.86
CA ALA A 859 -8.61 -11.90 -3.15
C ALA A 859 -8.13 -12.24 -1.73
N VAL A 860 -8.83 -13.13 -1.02
CA VAL A 860 -8.37 -13.64 0.29
C VAL A 860 -7.11 -14.49 0.11
N GLY A 861 -7.08 -15.36 -0.90
CA GLY A 861 -5.90 -16.17 -1.21
C GLY A 861 -4.64 -15.35 -1.48
N HIS A 862 -4.76 -14.23 -2.21
CA HIS A 862 -3.69 -13.27 -2.43
C HIS A 862 -3.27 -12.56 -1.14
N ARG A 863 -4.21 -11.90 -0.47
CA ARG A 863 -3.92 -11.10 0.73
C ARG A 863 -3.35 -11.90 1.91
N PHE A 864 -3.74 -13.17 2.03
CA PHE A 864 -3.29 -14.06 3.09
C PHE A 864 -2.39 -15.18 2.57
N ARG A 865 -1.74 -14.97 1.41
CA ARG A 865 -0.92 -15.98 0.73
C ARG A 865 0.21 -16.52 1.62
N VAL A 866 0.87 -15.66 2.39
CA VAL A 866 1.93 -16.05 3.34
C VAL A 866 1.36 -16.90 4.50
N PRO A 867 0.34 -16.45 5.27
CA PRO A 867 -0.30 -17.29 6.28
C PRO A 867 -0.93 -18.61 5.77
N LEU A 868 -1.42 -18.64 4.54
CA LEU A 868 -2.08 -19.80 3.94
C LEU A 868 -1.10 -20.94 3.63
N GLU A 869 0.19 -20.63 3.51
CA GLU A 869 1.23 -21.53 3.00
C GLU A 869 1.32 -22.86 3.79
N ASP A 870 1.11 -22.84 5.11
CA ASP A 870 1.11 -24.06 5.94
C ASP A 870 -0.25 -24.79 5.97
N ALA A 871 -1.26 -24.27 5.27
CA ALA A 871 -2.58 -24.88 5.10
C ALA A 871 -2.84 -25.40 3.68
N LEU A 872 -1.99 -25.09 2.69
CA LEU A 872 -2.20 -25.45 1.29
C LEU A 872 -2.30 -26.97 1.09
N ASP A 873 -1.43 -27.75 1.72
CA ASP A 873 -1.44 -29.21 1.57
C ASP A 873 -2.68 -29.85 2.23
N GLU A 874 -3.09 -29.35 3.41
CA GLU A 874 -4.34 -29.76 4.07
C GLU A 874 -5.54 -29.44 3.17
N LEU A 875 -5.62 -28.22 2.63
CA LEU A 875 -6.69 -27.80 1.73
C LEU A 875 -6.75 -28.64 0.45
N GLN A 876 -5.60 -28.93 -0.14
CA GLN A 876 -5.52 -29.77 -1.33
C GLN A 876 -6.07 -31.19 -1.08
N LEU A 877 -5.73 -31.78 0.07
CA LEU A 877 -6.12 -33.15 0.40
C LEU A 877 -7.58 -33.23 0.87
N GLU A 878 -8.00 -32.34 1.75
CA GLU A 878 -9.27 -32.45 2.45
C GLU A 878 -10.43 -31.69 1.79
N VAL A 879 -10.14 -30.66 0.97
CA VAL A 879 -11.16 -29.76 0.44
C VAL A 879 -11.20 -29.80 -1.08
N PHE A 880 -10.05 -29.70 -1.73
CA PHE A 880 -9.91 -29.57 -3.18
C PHE A 880 -9.41 -30.86 -3.85
N SER A 881 -9.66 -32.02 -3.23
CA SER A 881 -9.37 -33.32 -3.81
C SER A 881 -10.57 -33.86 -4.58
N ALA A 882 -10.30 -34.69 -5.60
CA ALA A 882 -11.37 -35.40 -6.32
C ALA A 882 -12.22 -36.27 -5.37
N SER A 883 -11.61 -36.83 -4.32
CA SER A 883 -12.31 -37.59 -3.28
C SER A 883 -13.27 -36.76 -2.43
N ALA A 884 -13.02 -35.45 -2.30
CA ALA A 884 -13.87 -34.54 -1.54
C ALA A 884 -15.06 -33.99 -2.35
N SER A 885 -15.24 -34.41 -3.62
CA SER A 885 -16.24 -33.86 -4.54
C SER A 885 -16.13 -32.33 -4.65
N ALA A 886 -14.89 -31.83 -4.74
CA ALA A 886 -14.60 -30.41 -4.84
C ALA A 886 -15.21 -29.78 -6.09
N ASP A 887 -15.68 -28.54 -5.97
CA ASP A 887 -16.17 -27.79 -7.12
C ASP A 887 -15.02 -27.46 -8.07
N GLU A 888 -15.25 -27.61 -9.38
CA GLU A 888 -14.20 -27.41 -10.39
C GLU A 888 -13.68 -25.97 -10.42
N ASP A 889 -14.55 -24.97 -10.36
CA ASP A 889 -14.17 -23.57 -10.47
C ASP A 889 -13.55 -23.05 -9.16
N ALA A 890 -14.06 -23.48 -8.01
CA ALA A 890 -13.39 -23.22 -6.73
C ALA A 890 -12.01 -23.89 -6.68
N THR A 891 -11.87 -25.09 -7.22
CA THR A 891 -10.58 -25.80 -7.32
C THR A 891 -9.60 -25.04 -8.22
N LYS A 892 -10.05 -24.50 -9.36
CA LYS A 892 -9.20 -23.65 -10.24
C LYS A 892 -8.67 -22.43 -9.50
N VAL A 893 -9.53 -21.71 -8.76
CA VAL A 893 -9.09 -20.55 -7.96
C VAL A 893 -8.10 -20.98 -6.87
N PHE A 894 -8.33 -22.11 -6.22
CA PHE A 894 -7.40 -22.65 -5.24
C PHE A 894 -6.04 -23.00 -5.85
N GLN A 895 -6.00 -23.68 -7.01
CA GLN A 895 -4.74 -23.98 -7.70
C GLN A 895 -3.99 -22.71 -8.08
N LEU A 896 -4.71 -21.72 -8.62
CA LEU A 896 -4.13 -20.41 -8.95
C LEU A 896 -3.49 -19.73 -7.72
N VAL A 897 -4.12 -19.80 -6.55
CA VAL A 897 -3.53 -19.30 -5.29
C VAL A 897 -2.34 -20.15 -4.85
N ARG A 898 -2.43 -21.47 -4.95
CA ARG A 898 -1.37 -22.40 -4.53
C ARG A 898 -0.11 -22.23 -5.39
N ASP A 899 -0.28 -22.03 -6.68
CA ASP A 899 0.78 -21.96 -7.67
C ASP A 899 1.37 -20.55 -7.81
N SER A 900 0.76 -19.54 -7.18
CA SER A 900 1.33 -18.20 -7.11
C SER A 900 2.49 -18.13 -6.12
N TYR A 901 3.42 -17.22 -6.40
CA TYR A 901 4.41 -16.81 -5.41
C TYR A 901 3.74 -16.09 -4.23
N ARG A 902 4.30 -16.25 -3.04
CA ARG A 902 3.89 -15.53 -1.84
C ARG A 902 4.55 -14.13 -1.79
N SER A 903 4.08 -13.19 -2.62
CA SER A 903 4.42 -11.78 -2.43
C SER A 903 3.87 -11.30 -1.07
N ALA A 904 4.68 -10.53 -0.33
CA ALA A 904 4.51 -10.21 1.09
C ALA A 904 3.39 -9.20 1.39
#